data_AF-A0A401SID8-F1
#
_entry.id   AF-A0A401SID8-F1
#
_cell.length_a   1.000
_cell.length_b   1.000
_cell.length_c   1.000
_cell.angle_alpha   90.00
_cell.angle_beta   90.00
_cell.angle_gamma   90.00
#
_symmetry.space_group_name_H-M   'P 1'
#
loop_
_entity.id
_entity.type
_entity.pdbx_description
1 polymer ?
#
loop_
_entity_poly.entity_id
_entity_poly.type
_entity_poly.pdbx_seq_one_letter_code
_entity_poly.pdbx_strand_id
1 'polypeptide(L)'
;MKTNKQLLNATARINPVNVTPRILAVDQDINIKPTDDQPGIVYSILVGTPEDYAKYFSLNNITAELYLLRPINRDFHQKFDLVIKAEQDNRHPLPAFANLHIEVLDENNQAPYFEQTTYQGFIIESAPVGTTISDSRNLTTPLRIVAMDNDVEETKDPKLRILLSDFVTAFTVTPFGITRYLTLREPVDRERQQSYTFTMTASDGVQESTSVTVNVFVIDANDNTPIFQNISYKVNVYTDMKPGESVIQLTASDADEEKNGQIIYEIVTGDNGDFVISNSSGLITIAPGVSLNVGRIYALTVKATDNARLAERRSSITTVYIEVLPPNNQSPPRFPQMLYNIEVSEAMRTGATLLNLRATDREKDPITYHIQNGDPQHVFKITQNSGLLVLEKSLDRESTDRYILIVTASDGKPDSTSTTTVNIVVTDVNDNDPNFDTILLKNFTVLEEEANIYVGQVRATDPDAGVNGQIRYSLSNFNNLFRITSNGSIYTMTSLDRETEDKYNLLVEASDGAVDPRHSTVTVPIRVLDVDDNSPVFSQSTYVVSVPENNEAGMIILQLQATDADLGPNTTYRIRTDEARKLFSVNQWTGELSILETVDYESLSTADASYTFVVEALDSGGSMPPGLATVIVQVKDMNDYSPEFSEPSYKGLVAPDALKGSFITVVSAEDKDPPGSPASRVRYKVDMTEFPYSASIFEVEEETGRVLTRVNLNEEPSTIFKLAIVAYDDGEPMKFNTTIVEITVLQPSVIPRFTQEDYRPPPVSESAPIGTVVVTVTAAAINQTIVYSIIAGNDAGVFRINNRTGVITTNKTLDYESVKDYEIRIQADSLLFFRSNLRVPSRTNTAKVFIEVQDENDHAPVFTKSLYLGGVTEDAKTFTTVLQVEVEDQDSGNYSISQFRLIIPPTKDGKDGFVIEEYTGAIKTAITFRNMRRSYYKFEVIATDNYGTELSSSAQVVVSVVNELDMQVIVSNVPPTLVEQNKDQLIGILERYVQDQIPGAKVVVESIGPRRHGDGFQEEDYSKSDLMVYAIDPLTNRAISRNELFKFLDGKLLDINKDFQPYLGQGGRILEIRTPSVVANVQKQAQAVGYTEGALLALAIIIILCCLPAILIVMVTYRQRQAECAKTARIQMALPAGKSTSGPATNLYEELGDNTMRGYGQQE
;
A
#
# COMPACT_ATOMS: atom_id res chain seq x y z
N MET A 1 54.62 -76.03 10.17
CA MET A 1 55.82 -76.72 10.74
C MET A 1 55.36 -77.67 11.85
N LYS A 2 56.21 -78.64 12.25
CA LYS A 2 56.03 -79.60 13.36
C LYS A 2 54.93 -80.68 13.22
N THR A 3 55.31 -81.76 12.53
CA THR A 3 55.35 -83.17 13.01
C THR A 3 54.15 -83.86 13.69
N ASN A 4 53.94 -85.10 13.19
CA ASN A 4 53.67 -86.37 13.90
C ASN A 4 52.23 -86.90 14.06
N LYS A 5 51.94 -87.91 13.22
CA LYS A 5 51.65 -89.31 13.64
C LYS A 5 50.79 -89.52 14.89
N GLN A 6 49.50 -89.79 14.68
CA GLN A 6 48.77 -90.84 15.42
C GLN A 6 47.84 -91.57 14.45
N LEU A 7 48.26 -92.76 13.97
CA LEU A 7 47.46 -93.58 13.05
C LEU A 7 47.74 -95.07 13.30
N LEU A 8 47.37 -95.55 14.49
CA LEU A 8 47.50 -96.94 14.93
C LEU A 8 46.67 -97.15 16.21
N ASN A 9 45.39 -97.50 16.07
CA ASN A 9 44.54 -98.21 17.07
C ASN A 9 43.03 -98.38 16.67
N ALA A 10 42.65 -98.19 15.41
CA ALA A 10 41.24 -98.29 14.97
C ALA A 10 40.76 -99.73 14.62
N THR A 11 41.67 -100.68 14.41
CA THR A 11 41.40 -102.00 13.80
C THR A 11 40.61 -102.99 14.68
N ALA A 12 40.26 -102.64 15.93
CA ALA A 12 39.63 -103.54 16.88
C ALA A 12 38.08 -103.58 16.82
N ARG A 13 37.42 -102.71 16.03
CA ARG A 13 35.93 -102.58 16.01
C ARG A 13 35.22 -103.11 14.75
N ILE A 14 35.96 -103.54 13.73
CA ILE A 14 35.40 -103.91 12.40
C ILE A 14 35.38 -105.45 12.19
N ASN A 15 35.61 -106.21 13.25
CA ASN A 15 35.72 -107.68 13.22
C ASN A 15 34.72 -108.36 14.19
N PRO A 16 33.91 -109.34 13.74
CA PRO A 16 33.75 -109.78 12.35
C PRO A 16 33.14 -108.70 11.44
N VAL A 17 33.38 -108.83 10.14
CA VAL A 17 32.80 -107.99 9.08
C VAL A 17 31.32 -108.34 8.97
N ASN A 18 30.45 -107.33 9.05
CA ASN A 18 28.99 -107.54 9.03
C ASN A 18 28.45 -107.82 7.61
N VAL A 19 28.58 -109.06 7.16
CA VAL A 19 28.09 -109.53 5.86
C VAL A 19 26.56 -109.60 5.83
N THR A 20 25.95 -108.99 4.81
CA THR A 20 24.49 -108.88 4.66
C THR A 20 24.07 -109.21 3.22
N PRO A 21 23.15 -110.17 2.97
CA PRO A 21 22.57 -111.09 3.94
C PRO A 21 23.64 -111.99 4.58
N ARG A 22 23.39 -112.49 5.80
CA ARG A 22 24.34 -113.35 6.50
C ARG A 22 24.54 -114.66 5.73
N ILE A 23 25.78 -115.13 5.68
CA ILE A 23 26.14 -116.41 5.06
C ILE A 23 25.52 -117.54 5.90
N LEU A 24 24.53 -118.22 5.33
CA LEU A 24 23.81 -119.32 5.97
C LEU A 24 23.46 -120.36 4.90
N ALA A 25 23.76 -121.62 5.18
CA ALA A 25 23.21 -122.76 4.46
C ALA A 25 22.13 -123.44 5.32
N VAL A 26 21.10 -123.97 4.66
CA VAL A 26 19.94 -124.59 5.32
C VAL A 26 19.74 -125.98 4.73
N ASP A 27 19.74 -127.00 5.59
CA ASP A 27 19.32 -128.35 5.22
C ASP A 27 17.79 -128.36 5.00
N GLN A 28 17.35 -128.80 3.82
CA GLN A 28 15.93 -128.81 3.47
C GLN A 28 15.18 -130.06 3.95
N ASP A 29 15.90 -131.14 4.30
CA ASP A 29 15.30 -132.39 4.82
C ASP A 29 14.97 -132.29 6.32
N ILE A 30 15.36 -131.20 6.99
CA ILE A 30 15.39 -131.03 8.45
C ILE A 30 14.03 -131.24 9.16
N ASN A 31 12.92 -131.10 8.44
CA ASN A 31 11.55 -131.28 8.96
C ASN A 31 10.99 -132.71 8.77
N ILE A 32 11.73 -133.63 8.14
CA ILE A 32 11.23 -134.97 7.74
C ILE A 32 11.80 -136.08 8.65
N LYS A 33 12.86 -135.80 9.42
CA LYS A 33 13.54 -136.78 10.31
C LYS A 33 13.31 -136.45 11.79
N PRO A 34 13.11 -137.45 12.67
CA PRO A 34 13.10 -137.25 14.12
C PRO A 34 14.39 -136.59 14.64
N THR A 35 14.30 -135.86 15.74
CA THR A 35 15.30 -134.86 16.19
C THR A 35 16.63 -135.41 16.68
N ASP A 36 16.77 -136.72 16.91
CA ASP A 36 17.95 -137.30 17.55
C ASP A 36 19.08 -137.70 16.56
N ASP A 37 18.94 -137.44 15.26
CA ASP A 37 19.90 -137.86 14.22
C ASP A 37 20.00 -136.85 13.04
N GLN A 38 20.27 -135.57 13.35
CA GLN A 38 20.45 -134.48 12.37
C GLN A 38 21.95 -134.08 12.22
N PRO A 39 22.50 -134.01 11.00
CA PRO A 39 23.91 -133.66 10.75
C PRO A 39 24.20 -132.15 10.78
N GLY A 40 25.44 -131.77 11.10
CA GLY A 40 25.91 -130.38 11.08
C GLY A 40 26.40 -129.92 9.70
N ILE A 41 26.54 -128.59 9.51
CA ILE A 41 27.04 -127.97 8.28
C ILE A 41 28.37 -127.25 8.57
N VAL A 42 29.35 -127.44 7.69
CA VAL A 42 30.70 -126.83 7.75
C VAL A 42 30.93 -125.92 6.55
N TYR A 43 31.54 -124.76 6.79
CA TYR A 43 31.79 -123.72 5.78
C TYR A 43 33.29 -123.55 5.46
N SER A 44 33.59 -123.13 4.22
CA SER A 44 34.95 -122.79 3.78
C SER A 44 34.93 -121.79 2.61
N ILE A 45 36.02 -121.04 2.40
CA ILE A 45 36.21 -120.29 1.14
C ILE A 45 36.85 -121.24 0.13
N LEU A 46 36.23 -121.38 -1.05
CA LEU A 46 36.70 -122.25 -2.13
C LEU A 46 37.74 -121.53 -3.02
N VAL A 47 37.40 -120.31 -3.46
CA VAL A 47 38.21 -119.44 -4.33
C VAL A 47 37.87 -117.99 -3.97
N GLY A 48 38.80 -117.07 -4.17
CA GLY A 48 38.55 -115.62 -4.09
C GLY A 48 39.41 -114.85 -5.07
N THR A 49 38.92 -113.69 -5.50
CA THR A 49 39.61 -112.77 -6.42
C THR A 49 39.62 -111.35 -5.85
N PRO A 50 40.77 -110.62 -5.88
CA PRO A 50 42.10 -111.06 -6.33
C PRO A 50 42.66 -112.24 -5.53
N GLU A 51 43.61 -112.99 -6.11
CA GLU A 51 44.14 -114.25 -5.54
C GLU A 51 44.67 -114.11 -4.11
N ASP A 52 45.12 -112.91 -3.72
CA ASP A 52 45.68 -112.64 -2.40
C ASP A 52 44.64 -112.19 -1.35
N TYR A 53 43.34 -112.36 -1.63
CA TYR A 53 42.24 -112.16 -0.69
C TYR A 53 42.49 -112.78 0.69
N ALA A 54 43.17 -113.94 0.76
CA ALA A 54 43.50 -114.63 2.01
C ALA A 54 44.47 -113.86 2.93
N LYS A 55 45.12 -112.79 2.46
CA LYS A 55 45.87 -111.82 3.29
C LYS A 55 44.94 -110.84 4.03
N TYR A 56 43.73 -110.66 3.52
CA TYR A 56 42.76 -109.65 3.96
C TYR A 56 41.53 -110.28 4.61
N PHE A 57 41.11 -111.48 4.22
CA PHE A 57 39.87 -112.11 4.68
C PHE A 57 40.07 -113.56 5.14
N SER A 58 39.33 -113.93 6.20
CA SER A 58 39.21 -115.30 6.71
C SER A 58 37.76 -115.59 7.12
N LEU A 59 37.33 -116.86 7.05
CA LEU A 59 35.96 -117.29 7.35
C LEU A 59 35.95 -118.31 8.50
N ASN A 60 35.04 -118.15 9.46
CA ASN A 60 34.77 -119.14 10.50
C ASN A 60 34.05 -120.36 9.88
N ASN A 61 34.58 -121.56 10.10
CA ASN A 61 34.08 -122.79 9.47
C ASN A 61 32.79 -123.35 10.09
N ILE A 62 32.30 -122.82 11.21
CA ILE A 62 31.03 -123.22 11.84
C ILE A 62 30.00 -122.09 11.76
N THR A 63 30.39 -120.84 12.06
CA THR A 63 29.45 -119.70 12.09
C THR A 63 29.32 -118.94 10.77
N ALA A 64 30.18 -119.24 9.79
CA ALA A 64 30.30 -118.52 8.51
C ALA A 64 30.55 -117.00 8.63
N GLU A 65 31.05 -116.53 9.78
CA GLU A 65 31.45 -115.13 9.97
C GLU A 65 32.78 -114.83 9.25
N LEU A 66 32.83 -113.68 8.56
CA LEU A 66 34.01 -113.21 7.85
C LEU A 66 34.81 -112.22 8.71
N TYR A 67 36.13 -112.29 8.68
CA TYR A 67 37.04 -111.42 9.44
C TYR A 67 38.02 -110.70 8.52
N LEU A 68 38.16 -109.39 8.69
CA LEU A 68 39.12 -108.52 8.00
C LEU A 68 40.45 -108.51 8.77
N LEU A 69 41.48 -109.10 8.17
CA LEU A 69 42.81 -109.27 8.75
C LEU A 69 43.69 -108.01 8.64
N ARG A 70 43.42 -107.14 7.66
CA ARG A 70 44.23 -105.93 7.34
C ARG A 70 43.35 -104.83 6.73
N PRO A 71 43.61 -103.54 6.98
CA PRO A 71 42.94 -102.46 6.28
C PRO A 71 43.25 -102.49 4.77
N ILE A 72 42.30 -101.99 3.97
CA ILE A 72 42.34 -101.98 2.50
C ILE A 72 42.54 -100.53 2.03
N ASN A 73 43.34 -100.33 0.98
CA ASN A 73 43.37 -99.06 0.24
C ASN A 73 42.58 -99.23 -1.08
N ARG A 74 41.60 -98.34 -1.27
CA ARG A 74 40.66 -98.30 -2.40
C ARG A 74 41.35 -98.17 -3.77
N ASP A 75 42.46 -97.44 -3.87
CA ASP A 75 43.18 -97.21 -5.13
C ASP A 75 43.72 -98.51 -5.75
N PHE A 76 44.10 -99.47 -4.91
CA PHE A 76 44.66 -100.76 -5.32
C PHE A 76 43.61 -101.87 -5.34
N HIS A 77 42.63 -101.81 -4.44
CA HIS A 77 41.58 -102.82 -4.32
C HIS A 77 40.22 -102.15 -4.06
N GLN A 78 39.51 -101.82 -5.15
CA GLN A 78 38.17 -101.24 -5.09
C GLN A 78 37.11 -102.27 -4.65
N LYS A 79 37.35 -103.56 -4.91
CA LYS A 79 36.48 -104.67 -4.49
C LYS A 79 37.19 -106.02 -4.30
N PHE A 80 36.52 -106.95 -3.62
CA PHE A 80 36.89 -108.36 -3.48
C PHE A 80 35.66 -109.26 -3.73
N ASP A 81 35.84 -110.35 -4.47
CA ASP A 81 34.79 -111.33 -4.78
C ASP A 81 35.21 -112.72 -4.26
N LEU A 82 34.42 -113.35 -3.41
CA LEU A 82 34.74 -114.62 -2.73
C LEU A 82 33.66 -115.69 -3.00
N VAL A 83 34.07 -116.94 -3.22
CA VAL A 83 33.16 -118.10 -3.36
C VAL A 83 33.23 -118.93 -2.09
N ILE A 84 32.11 -119.00 -1.36
CA ILE A 84 31.93 -119.78 -0.13
C ILE A 84 31.32 -121.14 -0.48
N LYS A 85 31.81 -122.21 0.14
CA LYS A 85 31.26 -123.58 0.10
C LYS A 85 30.69 -123.95 1.48
N ALA A 86 29.55 -124.64 1.50
CA ALA A 86 28.97 -125.27 2.68
C ALA A 86 28.65 -126.75 2.41
N GLU A 87 28.93 -127.65 3.36
CA GLU A 87 28.66 -129.10 3.22
C GLU A 87 28.32 -129.78 4.55
N GLN A 88 27.54 -130.88 4.49
CA GLN A 88 27.16 -131.66 5.67
C GLN A 88 28.34 -132.52 6.19
N ASP A 89 28.52 -132.54 7.52
CA ASP A 89 29.62 -133.24 8.19
C ASP A 89 29.64 -134.77 7.96
N ASN A 90 28.46 -135.38 7.78
CA ASN A 90 28.27 -136.78 7.43
C ASN A 90 28.68 -137.16 5.99
N ARG A 91 29.20 -136.20 5.20
CA ARG A 91 29.69 -136.36 3.82
C ARG A 91 28.63 -136.76 2.80
N HIS A 92 27.41 -136.24 2.94
CA HIS A 92 26.39 -136.31 1.89
C HIS A 92 26.89 -135.65 0.59
N PRO A 93 26.60 -136.19 -0.62
CA PRO A 93 27.36 -135.88 -1.85
C PRO A 93 27.01 -134.55 -2.54
N LEU A 94 26.32 -133.62 -1.87
CA LEU A 94 25.81 -132.38 -2.47
C LEU A 94 26.17 -131.14 -1.61
N PRO A 95 27.33 -130.50 -1.84
CA PRO A 95 27.67 -129.23 -1.21
C PRO A 95 26.96 -128.04 -1.88
N ALA A 96 26.66 -127.00 -1.09
CA ALA A 96 26.13 -125.72 -1.56
C ALA A 96 27.24 -124.69 -1.74
N PHE A 97 27.01 -123.69 -2.60
CA PHE A 97 27.96 -122.60 -2.86
C PHE A 97 27.25 -121.23 -2.89
N ALA A 98 27.94 -120.18 -2.46
CA ALA A 98 27.45 -118.80 -2.49
C ALA A 98 28.58 -117.81 -2.81
N ASN A 99 28.28 -116.78 -3.60
CA ASN A 99 29.23 -115.71 -3.91
C ASN A 99 29.02 -114.51 -2.98
N LEU A 100 30.12 -113.94 -2.49
CA LEU A 100 30.15 -112.74 -1.67
C LEU A 100 30.95 -111.64 -2.39
N HIS A 101 30.36 -110.46 -2.52
CA HIS A 101 30.98 -109.27 -3.10
C HIS A 101 31.19 -108.21 -2.01
N ILE A 102 32.34 -107.52 -2.04
CA ILE A 102 32.77 -106.53 -1.04
C ILE A 102 33.36 -105.32 -1.76
N GLU A 103 32.95 -104.09 -1.42
CA GLU A 103 33.38 -102.83 -2.08
C GLU A 103 33.90 -101.79 -1.06
N VAL A 104 34.57 -100.71 -1.53
CA VAL A 104 35.29 -99.72 -0.69
C VAL A 104 34.95 -98.25 -1.08
N LEU A 105 34.81 -97.36 -0.08
CA LEU A 105 34.33 -95.97 -0.17
C LEU A 105 35.37 -94.91 0.34
N ASP A 106 34.99 -93.62 0.43
CA ASP A 106 35.87 -92.43 0.46
C ASP A 106 35.49 -91.35 1.52
N GLU A 107 36.32 -90.31 1.74
CA GLU A 107 36.15 -89.26 2.80
C GLU A 107 36.27 -87.78 2.32
N ASN A 108 35.52 -86.86 2.96
CA ASN A 108 35.36 -85.42 2.65
C ASN A 108 36.47 -84.54 3.28
N ASN A 109 37.00 -83.51 2.60
CA ASN A 109 38.12 -82.70 3.12
C ASN A 109 38.27 -81.22 2.64
N GLN A 110 37.52 -80.72 1.66
CA GLN A 110 37.55 -79.29 1.24
C GLN A 110 36.42 -78.46 1.90
N ALA A 111 36.53 -77.13 1.80
CA ALA A 111 35.61 -76.18 2.41
C ALA A 111 34.98 -75.24 1.35
N PRO A 112 33.71 -74.84 1.54
CA PRO A 112 32.97 -74.04 0.55
C PRO A 112 33.44 -72.58 0.47
N TYR A 113 33.12 -71.92 -0.64
CA TYR A 113 33.45 -70.51 -0.91
C TYR A 113 32.40 -69.79 -1.75
N PHE A 114 32.46 -68.46 -1.80
CA PHE A 114 31.61 -67.61 -2.65
C PHE A 114 32.37 -67.11 -3.88
N GLU A 115 31.65 -66.85 -4.98
CA GLU A 115 32.20 -66.29 -6.23
C GLU A 115 32.74 -64.85 -6.03
N GLN A 116 32.11 -64.06 -5.16
CA GLN A 116 32.46 -62.66 -4.90
C GLN A 116 32.66 -62.39 -3.41
N THR A 117 33.60 -61.52 -3.06
CA THR A 117 33.92 -61.11 -1.68
C THR A 117 33.00 -60.01 -1.13
N THR A 118 32.29 -59.29 -1.99
CA THR A 118 31.31 -58.26 -1.61
C THR A 118 30.21 -58.18 -2.65
N TYR A 119 28.96 -58.16 -2.18
CA TYR A 119 27.76 -57.98 -3.00
C TYR A 119 27.12 -56.62 -2.70
N GLN A 120 26.55 -55.98 -3.71
CA GLN A 120 25.78 -54.73 -3.60
C GLN A 120 24.36 -54.97 -4.12
N GLY A 121 23.37 -54.47 -3.39
CA GLY A 121 21.96 -54.66 -3.67
C GLY A 121 21.12 -53.41 -3.50
N PHE A 122 19.98 -53.38 -4.17
CA PHE A 122 19.01 -52.28 -4.16
C PHE A 122 17.59 -52.81 -4.05
N ILE A 123 16.74 -52.14 -3.27
CA ILE A 123 15.30 -52.41 -3.17
C ILE A 123 14.55 -51.11 -2.86
N ILE A 124 13.36 -50.91 -3.42
CA ILE A 124 12.46 -49.81 -3.05
C ILE A 124 11.70 -50.18 -1.77
N GLU A 125 11.46 -49.23 -0.86
CA GLU A 125 10.80 -49.56 0.42
C GLU A 125 9.35 -50.03 0.30
N SER A 126 8.63 -49.52 -0.69
CA SER A 126 7.29 -49.99 -1.07
C SER A 126 7.26 -51.41 -1.67
N ALA A 127 8.40 -52.12 -1.72
CA ALA A 127 8.48 -53.50 -2.17
C ALA A 127 7.76 -54.47 -1.21
N PRO A 128 6.87 -55.34 -1.71
CA PRO A 128 6.23 -56.34 -0.86
C PRO A 128 7.22 -57.40 -0.37
N VAL A 129 6.94 -57.97 0.80
CA VAL A 129 7.65 -59.13 1.34
C VAL A 129 7.67 -60.27 0.31
N GLY A 130 8.85 -60.87 0.13
CA GLY A 130 9.17 -61.84 -0.93
C GLY A 130 9.89 -61.23 -2.14
N THR A 131 9.98 -59.91 -2.26
CA THR A 131 10.70 -59.25 -3.37
C THR A 131 12.19 -59.58 -3.34
N THR A 132 12.75 -59.94 -4.50
CA THR A 132 14.19 -60.19 -4.67
C THR A 132 14.96 -58.86 -4.77
N ILE A 133 16.04 -58.74 -4.01
CA ILE A 133 16.95 -57.58 -4.07
C ILE A 133 17.58 -57.50 -5.46
N SER A 134 17.66 -56.32 -6.07
CA SER A 134 18.30 -56.11 -7.38
C SER A 134 19.80 -55.82 -7.25
N ASP A 135 20.60 -56.18 -8.25
CA ASP A 135 21.98 -55.70 -8.39
C ASP A 135 22.08 -54.25 -8.95
N SER A 136 20.95 -53.62 -9.26
CA SER A 136 20.88 -52.33 -9.96
C SER A 136 19.88 -51.36 -9.30
N ARG A 137 20.20 -50.05 -9.25
CA ARG A 137 19.27 -49.00 -8.77
C ARG A 137 18.00 -48.88 -9.64
N ASN A 138 18.01 -49.43 -10.85
CA ASN A 138 16.84 -49.48 -11.75
C ASN A 138 15.93 -50.70 -11.50
N LEU A 139 16.27 -51.58 -10.54
CA LEU A 139 15.50 -52.77 -10.16
C LEU A 139 15.25 -53.78 -11.30
N THR A 140 16.08 -53.77 -12.35
CA THR A 140 15.88 -54.57 -13.57
C THR A 140 16.34 -56.03 -13.50
N THR A 141 17.25 -56.34 -12.58
CA THR A 141 18.03 -57.58 -12.56
C THR A 141 18.25 -58.07 -11.13
N PRO A 142 18.01 -59.35 -10.80
CA PRO A 142 18.08 -59.85 -9.42
C PRO A 142 19.53 -60.09 -8.98
N LEU A 143 19.86 -59.71 -7.75
CA LEU A 143 21.18 -59.92 -7.15
C LEU A 143 21.49 -61.41 -7.02
N ARG A 144 22.41 -61.88 -7.87
CA ARG A 144 22.90 -63.26 -7.91
C ARG A 144 24.01 -63.46 -6.88
N ILE A 145 23.76 -64.32 -5.90
CA ILE A 145 24.76 -64.84 -4.96
C ILE A 145 25.15 -66.24 -5.43
N VAL A 146 26.44 -66.55 -5.55
CA VAL A 146 26.92 -67.89 -5.96
C VAL A 146 27.89 -68.42 -4.91
N ALA A 147 27.64 -69.66 -4.49
CA ALA A 147 28.48 -70.40 -3.55
C ALA A 147 28.75 -71.80 -4.09
N MET A 148 29.98 -72.27 -3.93
CA MET A 148 30.51 -73.50 -4.52
C MET A 148 31.34 -74.28 -3.48
N ASP A 149 31.53 -75.57 -3.74
CA ASP A 149 32.41 -76.45 -2.98
C ASP A 149 33.22 -77.30 -3.97
N ASN A 150 34.49 -77.58 -3.65
CA ASN A 150 35.41 -78.32 -4.52
C ASN A 150 35.35 -79.84 -4.31
N ASP A 151 34.73 -80.32 -3.21
CA ASP A 151 34.45 -81.76 -3.00
C ASP A 151 33.23 -82.25 -3.82
N VAL A 152 32.54 -81.34 -4.53
CA VAL A 152 31.36 -81.63 -5.35
C VAL A 152 31.63 -81.26 -6.81
N GLU A 153 31.15 -82.07 -7.76
CA GLU A 153 31.21 -81.72 -9.19
C GLU A 153 30.45 -80.42 -9.48
N GLU A 154 31.13 -79.45 -10.11
CA GLU A 154 30.70 -78.07 -10.42
C GLU A 154 29.30 -77.91 -11.08
N THR A 155 28.76 -78.99 -11.66
CA THR A 155 27.43 -79.01 -12.31
C THR A 155 26.28 -79.44 -11.40
N LYS A 156 26.56 -79.81 -10.14
CA LYS A 156 25.57 -80.27 -9.15
C LYS A 156 25.44 -79.23 -8.04
N ASP A 157 24.22 -79.03 -7.52
CA ASP A 157 24.00 -78.18 -6.34
C ASP A 157 24.76 -78.78 -5.14
N PRO A 158 25.75 -78.06 -4.55
CA PRO A 158 26.49 -78.54 -3.39
C PRO A 158 25.65 -78.54 -2.09
N LYS A 159 24.38 -78.11 -2.16
CA LYS A 159 23.41 -78.10 -1.04
C LYS A 159 23.84 -77.26 0.16
N LEU A 160 24.76 -76.32 -0.05
CA LEU A 160 25.30 -75.45 0.98
C LEU A 160 24.19 -74.68 1.70
N ARG A 161 24.31 -74.65 3.03
CA ARG A 161 23.51 -73.80 3.90
C ARG A 161 24.18 -72.45 4.00
N ILE A 162 23.50 -71.41 3.54
CA ILE A 162 23.93 -70.02 3.71
C ILE A 162 23.36 -69.47 5.02
N LEU A 163 24.20 -68.77 5.78
CA LEU A 163 23.90 -68.09 7.04
C LEU A 163 24.21 -66.60 6.90
N LEU A 164 23.34 -65.76 7.44
CA LEU A 164 23.52 -64.30 7.52
C LEU A 164 23.94 -63.94 8.95
N SER A 165 24.86 -62.98 9.10
CA SER A 165 25.36 -62.55 10.42
C SER A 165 24.34 -61.71 11.19
N ASP A 166 23.51 -60.94 10.47
CA ASP A 166 22.59 -59.94 11.02
C ASP A 166 21.41 -59.71 10.03
N PHE A 167 20.41 -58.92 10.43
CA PHE A 167 19.21 -58.57 9.67
C PHE A 167 18.41 -59.76 9.10
N VAL A 168 18.53 -60.93 9.74
CA VAL A 168 17.87 -62.19 9.33
C VAL A 168 16.33 -62.15 9.48
N THR A 169 15.79 -61.09 10.10
CA THR A 169 14.34 -60.81 10.12
C THR A 169 13.91 -60.05 8.86
N ALA A 170 14.69 -59.07 8.41
CA ALA A 170 14.45 -58.26 7.22
C ALA A 170 14.80 -58.98 5.90
N PHE A 171 15.83 -59.84 5.87
CA PHE A 171 16.28 -60.52 4.66
C PHE A 171 16.44 -62.04 4.84
N THR A 172 16.28 -62.79 3.75
CA THR A 172 16.58 -64.22 3.69
C THR A 172 17.08 -64.64 2.30
N VAL A 173 17.87 -65.70 2.22
CA VAL A 173 18.47 -66.23 0.98
C VAL A 173 17.81 -67.55 0.58
N THR A 174 17.60 -67.76 -0.72
CA THR A 174 16.92 -68.95 -1.25
C THR A 174 17.61 -70.27 -0.81
N PRO A 175 16.85 -71.31 -0.38
CA PRO A 175 17.42 -72.48 0.29
C PRO A 175 18.13 -73.50 -0.62
N PHE A 176 17.91 -73.48 -1.94
CA PHE A 176 18.46 -74.45 -2.90
C PHE A 176 18.93 -73.76 -4.20
N GLY A 177 19.78 -74.43 -5.00
CA GLY A 177 20.33 -73.97 -6.27
C GLY A 177 21.84 -73.70 -6.24
N ILE A 178 22.47 -73.48 -7.40
CA ILE A 178 23.87 -73.01 -7.50
C ILE A 178 23.92 -71.47 -7.43
N THR A 179 23.05 -70.81 -8.19
CA THR A 179 22.74 -69.37 -7.98
C THR A 179 21.64 -69.25 -6.92
N ARG A 180 21.85 -68.34 -5.98
CA ARG A 180 20.97 -67.99 -4.87
C ARG A 180 20.56 -66.52 -4.99
N TYR A 181 19.43 -66.18 -4.39
CA TYR A 181 18.88 -64.83 -4.41
C TYR A 181 18.60 -64.35 -2.99
N LEU A 182 18.90 -63.08 -2.72
CA LEU A 182 18.52 -62.38 -1.50
C LEU A 182 17.10 -61.83 -1.66
N THR A 183 16.25 -62.06 -0.67
CA THR A 183 14.82 -61.71 -0.70
C THR A 183 14.39 -61.00 0.57
N LEU A 184 13.48 -60.04 0.42
CA LEU A 184 12.87 -59.28 1.50
C LEU A 184 11.92 -60.18 2.32
N ARG A 185 11.99 -60.10 3.65
CA ARG A 185 11.26 -60.94 4.61
C ARG A 185 10.35 -60.16 5.56
N GLU A 186 10.76 -58.95 5.92
CA GLU A 186 9.95 -57.93 6.59
C GLU A 186 10.06 -56.64 5.77
N PRO A 187 9.05 -55.76 5.75
CA PRO A 187 9.15 -54.47 5.04
C PRO A 187 10.30 -53.63 5.59
N VAL A 188 10.97 -52.90 4.69
CA VAL A 188 11.97 -51.88 5.03
C VAL A 188 11.37 -50.49 4.89
N ASP A 189 12.00 -49.52 5.54
CA ASP A 189 11.51 -48.15 5.79
C ASP A 189 12.78 -47.29 5.77
N ARG A 190 12.89 -46.40 4.77
CA ARG A 190 14.13 -45.67 4.43
C ARG A 190 14.39 -44.54 5.40
N GLU A 191 13.35 -43.83 5.83
CA GLU A 191 13.42 -42.73 6.80
C GLU A 191 13.97 -43.24 8.14
N ARG A 192 13.68 -44.49 8.47
CA ARG A 192 14.27 -45.20 9.61
C ARG A 192 15.64 -45.80 9.32
N GLN A 193 15.86 -46.43 8.16
CA GLN A 193 17.16 -47.02 7.81
C GLN A 193 17.43 -47.11 6.30
N GLN A 194 18.17 -46.13 5.78
CA GLN A 194 18.56 -46.00 4.36
C GLN A 194 19.42 -47.16 3.79
N SER A 195 20.12 -47.93 4.63
CA SER A 195 20.96 -49.04 4.15
C SER A 195 21.23 -50.13 5.20
N TYR A 196 21.44 -51.35 4.75
CA TYR A 196 21.73 -52.53 5.55
C TYR A 196 23.05 -53.17 5.12
N THR A 197 24.01 -53.27 6.04
CA THR A 197 25.29 -53.95 5.81
C THR A 197 25.43 -55.12 6.77
N PHE A 198 25.63 -56.32 6.24
CA PHE A 198 25.84 -57.56 7.00
C PHE A 198 26.84 -58.47 6.29
N THR A 199 27.25 -59.57 6.93
CA THR A 199 28.08 -60.59 6.31
C THR A 199 27.34 -61.93 6.18
N MET A 200 27.87 -62.79 5.32
CA MET A 200 27.24 -64.03 4.89
C MET A 200 28.29 -65.15 4.80
N THR A 201 27.97 -66.33 5.33
CA THR A 201 28.85 -67.52 5.38
C THR A 201 28.12 -68.72 4.77
N ALA A 202 28.82 -69.59 4.04
CA ALA A 202 28.29 -70.86 3.53
C ALA A 202 28.89 -72.05 4.29
N SER A 203 28.11 -73.13 4.45
CA SER A 203 28.56 -74.39 5.07
C SER A 203 27.96 -75.61 4.37
N ASP A 204 28.76 -76.67 4.23
CA ASP A 204 28.35 -78.01 3.79
C ASP A 204 27.77 -78.86 4.96
N GLY A 205 28.01 -78.42 6.21
CA GLY A 205 27.69 -79.15 7.44
C GLY A 205 28.90 -79.74 8.17
N VAL A 206 30.12 -79.60 7.63
CA VAL A 206 31.38 -80.07 8.23
C VAL A 206 32.40 -78.92 8.33
N GLN A 207 32.47 -78.05 7.32
CA GLN A 207 33.32 -76.87 7.23
C GLN A 207 32.50 -75.61 6.91
N GLU A 208 33.12 -74.44 7.02
CA GLU A 208 32.49 -73.14 6.75
C GLU A 208 33.40 -72.27 5.86
N SER A 209 32.79 -71.41 5.04
CA SER A 209 33.49 -70.48 4.17
C SER A 209 34.10 -69.30 4.94
N THR A 210 34.95 -68.52 4.27
CA THR A 210 35.16 -67.12 4.70
C THR A 210 33.85 -66.33 4.54
N SER A 211 33.62 -65.36 5.43
CA SER A 211 32.44 -64.49 5.38
C SER A 211 32.61 -63.39 4.33
N VAL A 212 31.56 -63.13 3.57
CA VAL A 212 31.51 -62.08 2.52
C VAL A 212 30.53 -60.98 2.89
N THR A 213 30.79 -59.74 2.48
CA THR A 213 29.97 -58.58 2.85
C THR A 213 28.82 -58.38 1.87
N VAL A 214 27.64 -58.02 2.37
CA VAL A 214 26.48 -57.63 1.57
C VAL A 214 26.04 -56.23 2.01
N ASN A 215 25.90 -55.32 1.05
CA ASN A 215 25.35 -53.98 1.28
C ASN A 215 24.05 -53.83 0.48
N VAL A 216 22.92 -53.58 1.16
CA VAL A 216 21.62 -53.32 0.54
C VAL A 216 21.24 -51.86 0.78
N PHE A 217 21.04 -51.11 -0.30
CA PHE A 217 20.53 -49.73 -0.25
C PHE A 217 19.01 -49.72 -0.46
N VAL A 218 18.31 -48.96 0.37
CA VAL A 218 16.87 -48.71 0.20
C VAL A 218 16.69 -47.53 -0.76
N ILE A 219 15.77 -47.66 -1.69
CA ILE A 219 15.35 -46.61 -2.62
C ILE A 219 14.05 -46.00 -2.12
N ASP A 220 14.07 -44.67 -2.08
CA ASP A 220 12.96 -43.78 -1.75
C ASP A 220 11.69 -44.02 -2.59
N ALA A 221 10.54 -43.96 -1.91
CA ALA A 221 9.21 -43.86 -2.50
C ALA A 221 8.49 -42.61 -1.97
N ASN A 222 7.51 -42.07 -2.71
CA ASN A 222 6.70 -40.93 -2.23
C ASN A 222 5.67 -41.45 -1.19
N ASP A 223 6.16 -41.62 0.04
CA ASP A 223 5.57 -42.40 1.14
C ASP A 223 5.10 -41.50 2.30
N ASN A 224 5.80 -40.40 2.57
CA ASN A 224 5.40 -39.38 3.54
C ASN A 224 4.46 -38.35 2.89
N THR A 225 4.41 -37.10 3.35
CA THR A 225 3.54 -36.02 2.86
C THR A 225 4.02 -34.70 3.47
N PRO A 226 3.96 -33.55 2.76
CA PRO A 226 4.43 -32.30 3.34
C PRO A 226 3.56 -31.90 4.54
N ILE A 227 4.14 -31.73 5.72
CA ILE A 227 3.44 -31.38 6.96
C ILE A 227 3.82 -29.97 7.42
N PHE A 228 2.84 -29.07 7.55
CA PHE A 228 3.01 -27.79 8.23
C PHE A 228 3.17 -27.96 9.74
N GLN A 229 3.97 -27.11 10.38
CA GLN A 229 4.16 -27.15 11.83
C GLN A 229 2.86 -26.89 12.62
N ASN A 230 2.00 -26.01 12.11
CA ASN A 230 0.71 -25.68 12.74
C ASN A 230 -0.48 -25.93 11.80
N ILE A 231 -1.59 -26.40 12.39
CA ILE A 231 -2.89 -26.59 11.72
C ILE A 231 -3.48 -25.23 11.25
N SER A 232 -3.17 -24.16 11.97
CA SER A 232 -3.46 -22.79 11.54
C SER A 232 -2.42 -21.81 12.09
N TYR A 233 -2.29 -20.69 11.39
CA TYR A 233 -1.46 -19.55 11.76
C TYR A 233 -2.37 -18.32 11.91
N LYS A 234 -2.07 -17.43 12.85
CA LYS A 234 -2.67 -16.09 12.90
C LYS A 234 -1.57 -15.05 12.77
N VAL A 235 -1.80 -14.05 11.93
CA VAL A 235 -0.93 -12.89 11.73
C VAL A 235 -1.78 -11.63 11.61
N ASN A 236 -1.24 -10.51 12.06
CA ASN A 236 -1.86 -9.19 11.90
C ASN A 236 -1.10 -8.45 10.79
N VAL A 237 -1.81 -7.72 9.93
CA VAL A 237 -1.23 -6.93 8.83
C VAL A 237 -1.79 -5.52 8.91
N TYR A 238 -0.95 -4.51 8.72
CA TYR A 238 -1.33 -3.11 8.91
C TYR A 238 -1.61 -2.42 7.56
N THR A 239 -2.55 -1.49 7.51
CA THR A 239 -2.95 -0.84 6.23
C THR A 239 -1.91 0.11 5.62
N ASP A 240 -0.82 0.40 6.32
CA ASP A 240 0.33 1.14 5.80
C ASP A 240 1.46 0.25 5.24
N MET A 241 1.34 -1.08 5.39
CA MET A 241 2.26 -2.03 4.77
C MET A 241 2.12 -2.00 3.25
N LYS A 242 3.26 -2.01 2.56
CA LYS A 242 3.34 -1.77 1.11
C LYS A 242 3.25 -3.06 0.29
N PRO A 243 2.78 -2.98 -0.97
CA PRO A 243 2.85 -4.11 -1.90
C PRO A 243 4.26 -4.69 -2.00
N GLY A 244 4.38 -6.01 -1.84
CA GLY A 244 5.65 -6.73 -1.78
C GLY A 244 6.25 -6.90 -0.38
N GLU A 245 5.71 -6.26 0.67
CA GLU A 245 6.19 -6.48 2.05
C GLU A 245 5.75 -7.86 2.59
N SER A 246 6.60 -8.42 3.46
CA SER A 246 6.44 -9.75 4.05
C SER A 246 5.36 -9.79 5.12
N VAL A 247 4.43 -10.73 4.99
CA VAL A 247 3.36 -10.98 5.98
C VAL A 247 3.75 -12.11 6.93
N ILE A 248 4.01 -13.31 6.41
CA ILE A 248 4.41 -14.48 7.18
C ILE A 248 5.17 -15.46 6.29
N GLN A 249 6.18 -16.14 6.82
CA GLN A 249 6.81 -17.27 6.15
C GLN A 249 6.28 -18.58 6.74
N LEU A 250 5.71 -19.42 5.88
CA LEU A 250 5.25 -20.75 6.24
C LEU A 250 6.34 -21.79 5.98
N THR A 251 6.45 -22.75 6.89
CA THR A 251 7.36 -23.90 6.78
C THR A 251 6.56 -25.18 6.93
N ALA A 252 6.55 -25.97 5.86
CA ALA A 252 6.25 -27.39 5.89
C ALA A 252 7.55 -28.19 5.79
N SER A 253 7.49 -29.46 6.21
CA SER A 253 8.58 -30.43 6.11
C SER A 253 8.04 -31.74 5.54
N ASP A 254 8.83 -32.37 4.67
CA ASP A 254 8.61 -33.73 4.18
C ASP A 254 9.89 -34.55 4.42
N ALA A 255 9.78 -35.87 4.49
CA ALA A 255 10.87 -36.77 4.87
C ALA A 255 11.50 -37.51 3.67
N ASP A 256 10.75 -37.65 2.58
CA ASP A 256 11.18 -38.34 1.35
C ASP A 256 12.36 -37.62 0.65
N GLU A 257 13.04 -38.28 -0.29
CA GLU A 257 14.30 -37.81 -0.90
C GLU A 257 14.11 -36.97 -2.18
N GLU A 258 15.17 -36.23 -2.54
CA GLU A 258 15.31 -35.43 -3.78
C GLU A 258 14.08 -34.57 -4.16
N LYS A 259 13.15 -35.13 -4.95
CA LYS A 259 11.95 -34.45 -5.48
C LYS A 259 10.68 -34.78 -4.70
N ASN A 260 10.66 -35.92 -4.02
CA ASN A 260 9.57 -36.31 -3.15
C ASN A 260 9.61 -35.38 -1.91
N GLY A 261 10.80 -35.19 -1.32
CA GLY A 261 11.02 -34.17 -0.29
C GLY A 261 10.95 -32.69 -0.72
N GLN A 262 10.78 -32.39 -2.02
CA GLN A 262 10.81 -30.99 -2.50
C GLN A 262 9.42 -30.35 -2.47
N ILE A 263 9.20 -29.49 -1.47
CA ILE A 263 7.90 -28.83 -1.25
C ILE A 263 7.70 -27.62 -2.18
N ILE A 264 6.48 -27.51 -2.71
CA ILE A 264 5.93 -26.38 -3.47
C ILE A 264 4.71 -25.83 -2.74
N TYR A 265 4.69 -24.52 -2.49
CA TYR A 265 3.60 -23.82 -1.79
C TYR A 265 2.66 -23.07 -2.76
N GLU A 266 1.35 -23.11 -2.50
CA GLU A 266 0.34 -22.35 -3.23
C GLU A 266 -0.79 -21.87 -2.30
N ILE A 267 -1.38 -20.70 -2.57
CA ILE A 267 -2.66 -20.30 -1.96
C ILE A 267 -3.77 -20.89 -2.84
N VAL A 268 -4.70 -21.61 -2.22
CA VAL A 268 -5.82 -22.29 -2.92
C VAL A 268 -7.03 -21.37 -3.00
N THR A 269 -7.36 -20.70 -1.89
CA THR A 269 -8.51 -19.79 -1.75
C THR A 269 -8.34 -18.84 -0.56
N GLY A 270 -9.01 -17.68 -0.60
CA GLY A 270 -9.25 -16.81 0.57
C GLY A 270 -8.45 -15.51 0.57
N ASP A 271 -7.55 -15.33 -0.40
CA ASP A 271 -6.72 -14.15 -0.66
C ASP A 271 -7.48 -13.02 -1.36
N ASN A 272 -8.47 -13.34 -2.20
CA ASN A 272 -9.20 -12.39 -3.04
C ASN A 272 -8.32 -11.56 -4.02
N GLY A 273 -7.09 -12.01 -4.30
CA GLY A 273 -6.06 -11.26 -5.03
C GLY A 273 -5.20 -10.33 -4.16
N ASP A 274 -5.47 -10.22 -2.85
CA ASP A 274 -4.78 -9.27 -1.95
C ASP A 274 -3.40 -9.76 -1.45
N PHE A 275 -3.12 -11.07 -1.58
CA PHE A 275 -1.90 -11.72 -1.07
C PHE A 275 -1.28 -12.70 -2.10
N VAL A 276 0.06 -12.79 -2.12
CA VAL A 276 0.83 -13.69 -3.00
C VAL A 276 1.78 -14.54 -2.17
N ILE A 277 1.92 -15.83 -2.50
CA ILE A 277 2.90 -16.72 -1.85
C ILE A 277 4.08 -17.07 -2.78
N SER A 278 5.29 -17.06 -2.23
CA SER A 278 6.49 -17.60 -2.87
C SER A 278 6.45 -19.13 -2.87
N ASN A 279 6.40 -19.73 -4.05
CA ASN A 279 6.21 -21.17 -4.22
C ASN A 279 7.36 -22.04 -3.69
N SER A 280 8.56 -21.49 -3.48
CA SER A 280 9.73 -22.23 -2.99
C SER A 280 10.13 -21.89 -1.55
N SER A 281 9.74 -20.73 -1.02
CA SER A 281 10.10 -20.30 0.33
C SER A 281 8.92 -20.22 1.31
N GLY A 282 7.68 -20.39 0.86
CA GLY A 282 6.48 -20.30 1.70
C GLY A 282 6.18 -18.90 2.24
N LEU A 283 6.91 -17.88 1.74
CA LEU A 283 6.73 -16.48 2.15
C LEU A 283 5.48 -15.88 1.50
N ILE A 284 4.52 -15.44 2.32
CA ILE A 284 3.35 -14.67 1.90
C ILE A 284 3.70 -13.18 1.96
N THR A 285 3.32 -12.45 0.91
CA THR A 285 3.51 -10.99 0.74
C THR A 285 2.22 -10.32 0.29
N ILE A 286 2.12 -8.99 0.45
CA ILE A 286 1.00 -8.19 -0.07
C ILE A 286 1.10 -8.07 -1.59
N ALA A 287 -0.02 -8.24 -2.30
CA ALA A 287 -0.03 -8.26 -3.76
C ALA A 287 0.28 -6.88 -4.41
N PRO A 288 0.99 -6.84 -5.56
CA PRO A 288 1.27 -5.60 -6.31
C PRO A 288 0.01 -4.78 -6.63
N GLY A 289 -0.04 -3.53 -6.17
CA GLY A 289 -1.11 -2.58 -6.47
C GLY A 289 -2.35 -2.64 -5.57
N VAL A 290 -2.34 -3.48 -4.53
CA VAL A 290 -3.45 -3.62 -3.58
C VAL A 290 -3.31 -2.65 -2.39
N SER A 291 -4.45 -2.10 -1.93
CA SER A 291 -4.59 -1.41 -0.66
C SER A 291 -5.48 -2.21 0.29
N LEU A 292 -5.02 -2.47 1.51
CA LEU A 292 -5.75 -3.25 2.49
C LEU A 292 -6.74 -2.39 3.29
N ASN A 293 -7.88 -2.96 3.70
CA ASN A 293 -8.92 -2.27 4.48
C ASN A 293 -8.99 -2.83 5.91
N VAL A 294 -8.81 -1.95 6.89
CA VAL A 294 -8.95 -2.25 8.34
C VAL A 294 -10.25 -2.98 8.63
N GLY A 295 -10.19 -4.00 9.49
CA GLY A 295 -11.36 -4.76 9.95
C GLY A 295 -11.75 -5.91 9.03
N ARG A 296 -11.08 -6.09 7.88
CA ARG A 296 -11.15 -7.34 7.12
C ARG A 296 -10.38 -8.44 7.84
N ILE A 297 -10.95 -9.65 7.84
CA ILE A 297 -10.27 -10.88 8.24
C ILE A 297 -10.25 -11.82 7.04
N TYR A 298 -9.07 -12.23 6.62
CA TYR A 298 -8.85 -13.20 5.56
C TYR A 298 -8.56 -14.57 6.18
N ALA A 299 -8.98 -15.64 5.51
CA ALA A 299 -8.70 -17.02 5.91
C ALA A 299 -8.07 -17.75 4.72
N LEU A 300 -6.77 -17.54 4.50
CA LEU A 300 -6.06 -18.14 3.39
C LEU A 300 -5.94 -19.65 3.61
N THR A 301 -6.46 -20.45 2.70
CA THR A 301 -6.16 -21.87 2.63
C THR A 301 -4.89 -22.05 1.82
N VAL A 302 -3.79 -22.38 2.48
CA VAL A 302 -2.48 -22.59 1.86
C VAL A 302 -2.20 -24.08 1.77
N LYS A 303 -1.73 -24.54 0.60
CA LYS A 303 -1.40 -25.92 0.30
C LYS A 303 0.12 -26.07 0.12
N ALA A 304 0.68 -27.11 0.73
CA ALA A 304 2.04 -27.58 0.48
C ALA A 304 1.92 -28.91 -0.27
N THR A 305 2.58 -29.02 -1.43
CA THR A 305 2.59 -30.22 -2.28
C THR A 305 4.03 -30.65 -2.51
N ASP A 306 4.30 -31.95 -2.60
CA ASP A 306 5.60 -32.43 -3.08
C ASP A 306 5.85 -32.10 -4.57
N ASN A 307 7.04 -32.42 -5.06
CA ASN A 307 7.40 -32.34 -6.47
C ASN A 307 7.53 -33.72 -7.14
N ALA A 308 6.84 -34.74 -6.61
CA ALA A 308 6.81 -36.08 -7.17
C ALA A 308 6.06 -36.12 -8.51
N ARG A 309 5.89 -37.32 -9.08
CA ARG A 309 5.14 -37.50 -10.34
C ARG A 309 3.64 -37.23 -10.09
N LEU A 310 2.95 -36.65 -11.07
CA LEU A 310 1.56 -36.18 -10.94
C LEU A 310 0.54 -37.23 -10.41
N ALA A 311 0.79 -38.53 -10.56
CA ALA A 311 -0.07 -39.61 -10.04
C ALA A 311 0.29 -40.07 -8.61
N GLU A 312 1.47 -39.68 -8.12
CA GLU A 312 2.06 -40.08 -6.84
C GLU A 312 2.10 -38.90 -5.84
N ARG A 313 1.83 -37.66 -6.30
CA ARG A 313 1.87 -36.43 -5.48
C ARG A 313 0.89 -36.45 -4.32
N ARG A 314 1.35 -35.90 -3.21
CA ARG A 314 0.68 -35.73 -1.93
C ARG A 314 0.78 -34.28 -1.48
N SER A 315 -0.11 -33.89 -0.58
CA SER A 315 -0.19 -32.51 -0.10
C SER A 315 -0.97 -32.39 1.20
N SER A 316 -0.59 -31.42 2.03
CA SER A 316 -1.42 -30.95 3.14
C SER A 316 -1.88 -29.51 2.93
N ILE A 317 -2.81 -29.07 3.79
CA ILE A 317 -3.33 -27.71 3.83
C ILE A 317 -3.25 -27.15 5.25
N THR A 318 -3.05 -25.84 5.38
CA THR A 318 -3.13 -25.06 6.62
C THR A 318 -3.93 -23.78 6.38
N THR A 319 -4.51 -23.21 7.45
CA THR A 319 -5.27 -21.96 7.37
C THR A 319 -4.48 -20.80 7.98
N VAL A 320 -4.22 -19.75 7.19
CA VAL A 320 -3.64 -18.49 7.70
C VAL A 320 -4.76 -17.47 7.90
N TYR A 321 -5.03 -17.14 9.15
CA TYR A 321 -5.92 -16.04 9.53
C TYR A 321 -5.13 -14.74 9.52
N ILE A 322 -5.46 -13.84 8.58
CA ILE A 322 -4.89 -12.49 8.51
C ILE A 322 -5.93 -11.49 8.99
N GLU A 323 -5.64 -10.77 10.07
CA GLU A 323 -6.48 -9.67 10.56
C GLU A 323 -5.86 -8.34 10.13
N VAL A 324 -6.61 -7.54 9.36
CA VAL A 324 -6.14 -6.23 8.90
C VAL A 324 -6.41 -5.16 9.94
N LEU A 325 -5.35 -4.62 10.53
CA LEU A 325 -5.37 -3.58 11.55
C LEU A 325 -5.10 -2.19 10.95
N PRO A 326 -5.38 -1.10 11.68
CA PRO A 326 -4.95 0.26 11.31
C PRO A 326 -3.43 0.37 11.05
N PRO A 327 -2.91 1.49 10.54
CA PRO A 327 -1.47 1.69 10.37
C PRO A 327 -0.66 1.39 11.64
N ASN A 328 0.49 0.72 11.51
CA ASN A 328 1.31 0.38 12.66
C ASN A 328 1.87 1.63 13.34
N ASN A 329 2.04 1.60 14.66
CA ASN A 329 2.41 2.73 15.52
C ASN A 329 1.41 3.90 15.42
N GLN A 330 0.59 4.03 16.47
CA GLN A 330 -0.40 5.10 16.63
C GLN A 330 -0.26 5.85 17.95
N SER A 331 0.12 5.13 19.02
CA SER A 331 0.51 5.73 20.29
C SER A 331 2.05 5.86 20.34
N PRO A 332 2.61 6.98 20.81
CA PRO A 332 4.05 7.13 20.93
C PRO A 332 4.64 6.27 22.07
N PRO A 333 5.93 5.91 22.01
CA PRO A 333 6.60 5.20 23.10
C PRO A 333 6.52 6.01 24.40
N ARG A 334 6.44 5.35 25.54
CA ARG A 334 6.18 5.98 26.84
C ARG A 334 7.22 5.60 27.89
N PHE A 335 7.86 6.58 28.53
CA PHE A 335 8.62 6.34 29.76
C PHE A 335 7.68 6.06 30.96
N PRO A 336 8.04 5.14 31.88
CA PRO A 336 7.26 4.85 33.09
C PRO A 336 7.42 5.92 34.17
N GLN A 337 8.44 6.76 34.08
CA GLN A 337 8.74 7.88 34.99
C GLN A 337 9.16 9.10 34.16
N MET A 338 8.72 10.30 34.56
CA MET A 338 9.08 11.58 33.91
C MET A 338 10.34 12.21 34.49
N LEU A 339 10.78 11.76 35.68
CA LEU A 339 12.00 12.21 36.35
C LEU A 339 12.72 11.01 36.99
N TYR A 340 14.01 10.90 36.71
CA TYR A 340 14.94 10.00 37.38
C TYR A 340 15.94 10.84 38.18
N ASN A 341 16.19 10.48 39.45
CA ASN A 341 17.21 11.12 40.30
C ASN A 341 18.30 10.10 40.65
N ILE A 342 19.58 10.51 40.60
CA ILE A 342 20.73 9.67 40.99
C ILE A 342 21.87 10.53 41.56
N GLU A 343 22.58 9.98 42.54
CA GLU A 343 23.81 10.54 43.11
C GLU A 343 25.02 9.73 42.60
N VAL A 344 26.07 10.41 42.14
CA VAL A 344 27.27 9.79 41.53
C VAL A 344 28.53 10.50 42.02
N SER A 345 29.47 9.78 42.65
CA SER A 345 30.75 10.38 43.05
C SER A 345 31.61 10.76 41.84
N GLU A 346 32.36 11.85 41.92
CA GLU A 346 33.20 12.26 40.79
C GLU A 346 34.35 11.31 40.48
N ALA A 347 34.85 10.61 41.52
CA ALA A 347 35.78 9.50 41.39
C ALA A 347 35.16 8.23 40.73
N MET A 348 33.92 8.31 40.23
CA MET A 348 33.30 7.25 39.42
C MET A 348 34.10 7.01 38.14
N ARG A 349 34.34 5.74 37.83
CA ARG A 349 35.15 5.35 36.68
C ARG A 349 34.37 5.52 35.38
N THR A 350 35.05 6.00 34.34
CA THR A 350 34.57 5.95 32.96
C THR A 350 34.20 4.52 32.56
N GLY A 351 33.10 4.38 31.84
CA GLY A 351 32.44 3.11 31.52
C GLY A 351 31.44 2.62 32.57
N ALA A 352 31.26 3.31 33.70
CA ALA A 352 30.23 2.97 34.68
C ALA A 352 28.81 3.16 34.11
N THR A 353 27.97 2.13 34.20
CA THR A 353 26.54 2.22 33.86
C THR A 353 25.78 2.82 35.03
N LEU A 354 25.09 3.94 34.80
CA LEU A 354 24.40 4.72 35.83
C LEU A 354 22.91 4.34 35.92
N LEU A 355 22.22 4.28 34.78
CA LEU A 355 20.78 4.02 34.68
C LEU A 355 20.42 3.16 33.47
N ASN A 356 19.20 2.60 33.48
CA ASN A 356 18.62 1.74 32.45
C ASN A 356 17.23 2.30 32.10
N LEU A 357 17.21 3.32 31.25
CA LEU A 357 16.03 4.12 30.91
C LEU A 357 15.19 3.39 29.87
N ARG A 358 14.15 2.69 30.32
CA ARG A 358 13.26 1.91 29.44
C ARG A 358 11.94 2.63 29.24
N ALA A 359 11.73 3.15 28.04
CA ALA A 359 10.40 3.40 27.54
C ALA A 359 9.76 2.07 27.09
N THR A 360 8.43 2.06 27.01
CA THR A 360 7.63 0.94 26.48
C THR A 360 6.71 1.48 25.40
N ASP A 361 6.65 0.77 24.29
CA ASP A 361 5.74 1.04 23.18
C ASP A 361 4.56 0.05 23.20
N ARG A 362 3.39 0.47 22.70
CA ARG A 362 2.15 -0.31 22.73
C ARG A 362 2.13 -1.38 21.65
N GLU A 363 2.47 -0.99 20.42
CA GLU A 363 2.63 -1.87 19.26
C GLU A 363 3.89 -2.76 19.39
N LYS A 364 4.82 -2.35 20.27
CA LYS A 364 6.14 -2.95 20.60
C LYS A 364 7.22 -2.69 19.56
N ASP A 365 7.14 -1.53 18.92
CA ASP A 365 8.10 -1.13 17.90
C ASP A 365 9.52 -0.85 18.48
N PRO A 366 10.58 -0.87 17.63
CA PRO A 366 11.97 -0.77 18.10
C PRO A 366 12.33 0.63 18.59
N ILE A 367 12.21 0.86 19.90
CA ILE A 367 12.54 2.16 20.52
C ILE A 367 14.05 2.45 20.45
N THR A 368 14.37 3.64 19.96
CA THR A 368 15.69 4.26 20.00
C THR A 368 15.76 5.37 21.05
N TYR A 369 16.93 5.53 21.71
CA TYR A 369 17.14 6.48 22.80
C TYR A 369 18.25 7.50 22.49
N HIS A 370 18.06 8.77 22.87
CA HIS A 370 19.01 9.87 22.66
C HIS A 370 18.98 10.89 23.81
N ILE A 371 20.11 11.57 24.07
CA ILE A 371 20.17 12.72 25.00
C ILE A 371 19.99 13.99 24.18
N GLN A 372 18.81 14.61 24.27
CA GLN A 372 18.43 15.79 23.50
C GLN A 372 19.08 17.08 24.03
N ASN A 373 19.25 17.20 25.35
CA ASN A 373 19.85 18.36 26.00
C ASN A 373 20.38 18.01 27.40
N GLY A 374 21.13 18.93 28.02
CA GLY A 374 21.63 18.81 29.40
C GLY A 374 23.06 18.28 29.54
N ASP A 375 23.66 17.81 28.44
CA ASP A 375 25.08 17.41 28.38
C ASP A 375 25.78 18.07 27.18
N PRO A 376 26.14 19.36 27.28
CA PRO A 376 26.85 20.09 26.23
C PRO A 376 28.32 19.65 26.09
N GLN A 377 28.85 18.90 27.05
CA GLN A 377 30.24 18.43 27.04
C GLN A 377 30.39 16.98 26.55
N HIS A 378 29.31 16.23 26.39
CA HIS A 378 29.30 14.79 26.11
C HIS A 378 30.07 13.99 27.18
N VAL A 379 29.70 14.21 28.45
CA VAL A 379 30.16 13.46 29.63
C VAL A 379 29.44 12.12 29.75
N PHE A 380 28.17 12.06 29.35
CA PHE A 380 27.31 10.89 29.40
C PHE A 380 26.99 10.36 28.00
N LYS A 381 26.61 9.09 27.95
CA LYS A 381 26.30 8.39 26.71
C LYS A 381 25.17 7.42 26.93
N ILE A 382 24.13 7.53 26.13
CA ILE A 382 23.01 6.59 26.13
C ILE A 382 23.17 5.55 25.02
N THR A 383 22.96 4.29 25.34
CA THR A 383 23.02 3.20 24.37
C THR A 383 21.70 3.13 23.60
N GLN A 384 21.76 3.51 22.31
CA GLN A 384 20.58 3.80 21.49
C GLN A 384 19.50 2.71 21.48
N ASN A 385 19.86 1.42 21.56
CA ASN A 385 18.90 0.31 21.46
C ASN A 385 18.48 -0.29 22.81
N SER A 386 19.00 0.22 23.94
CA SER A 386 18.79 -0.39 25.27
C SER A 386 18.53 0.58 26.41
N GLY A 387 18.71 1.89 26.18
CA GLY A 387 18.47 2.93 27.18
C GLY A 387 19.48 2.96 28.33
N LEU A 388 20.58 2.20 28.22
CA LEU A 388 21.66 2.22 29.21
C LEU A 388 22.40 3.55 29.15
N LEU A 389 22.31 4.33 30.23
CA LEU A 389 23.04 5.57 30.44
C LEU A 389 24.38 5.24 31.10
N VAL A 390 25.47 5.64 30.46
CA VAL A 390 26.85 5.30 30.83
C VAL A 390 27.67 6.58 30.97
N LEU A 391 28.58 6.61 31.93
CA LEU A 391 29.54 7.69 32.11
C LEU A 391 30.71 7.51 31.12
N GLU A 392 30.86 8.40 30.14
CA GLU A 392 31.91 8.31 29.10
C GLU A 392 33.19 9.09 29.50
N LYS A 393 33.04 10.21 30.22
CA LYS A 393 34.15 11.05 30.74
C LYS A 393 34.21 11.05 32.26
N SER A 394 35.33 11.50 32.83
CA SER A 394 35.40 11.79 34.27
C SER A 394 34.41 12.91 34.64
N LEU A 395 33.92 12.85 35.88
CA LEU A 395 33.19 13.94 36.51
C LEU A 395 34.17 14.84 37.29
N ASP A 396 33.69 16.02 37.64
CA ASP A 396 34.37 17.12 38.32
C ASP A 396 33.23 17.98 38.90
N ARG A 397 33.06 17.99 40.23
CA ARG A 397 31.93 18.61 40.92
C ARG A 397 32.11 20.13 41.04
N GLU A 398 33.34 20.59 41.16
CA GLU A 398 33.71 22.01 41.28
C GLU A 398 33.42 22.75 39.97
N SER A 399 33.58 22.08 38.83
CA SER A 399 33.12 22.53 37.51
C SER A 399 31.61 22.36 37.31
N THR A 400 30.99 21.26 37.74
CA THR A 400 29.53 21.03 37.62
C THR A 400 29.00 20.05 38.66
N ASP A 401 28.31 20.58 39.67
CA ASP A 401 27.72 19.82 40.79
C ASP A 401 26.50 18.96 40.38
N ARG A 402 25.83 19.32 39.29
CA ARG A 402 24.57 18.68 38.86
C ARG A 402 24.31 18.79 37.37
N TYR A 403 23.92 17.68 36.76
CA TYR A 403 23.48 17.60 35.36
C TYR A 403 21.99 17.28 35.28
N ILE A 404 21.27 17.96 34.38
CA ILE A 404 19.82 17.76 34.15
C ILE A 404 19.63 17.38 32.68
N LEU A 405 19.70 16.09 32.39
CA LEU A 405 19.61 15.54 31.04
C LEU A 405 18.14 15.45 30.59
N ILE A 406 17.85 15.85 29.36
CA ILE A 406 16.58 15.55 28.70
C ILE A 406 16.84 14.37 27.76
N VAL A 407 16.21 13.23 28.04
CA VAL A 407 16.36 11.99 27.27
C VAL A 407 15.10 11.72 26.47
N THR A 408 15.25 11.52 25.17
CA THR A 408 14.17 11.20 24.23
C THR A 408 14.18 9.71 23.89
N ALA A 409 12.98 9.12 23.85
CA ALA A 409 12.69 7.84 23.21
C ALA A 409 11.90 8.09 21.91
N SER A 410 12.26 7.41 20.83
CA SER A 410 11.56 7.46 19.53
C SER A 410 11.51 6.09 18.88
N ASP A 411 10.36 5.74 18.33
CA ASP A 411 10.11 4.53 17.53
C ASP A 411 10.60 4.63 16.07
N GLY A 412 11.09 5.79 15.65
CA GLY A 412 11.54 6.07 14.29
C GLY A 412 10.63 6.99 13.47
N LYS A 413 9.43 7.35 13.93
CA LYS A 413 8.59 8.40 13.32
C LYS A 413 8.90 9.78 13.94
N PRO A 414 8.91 10.87 13.13
CA PRO A 414 9.34 12.19 13.59
C PRO A 414 8.37 12.84 14.60
N ASP A 415 7.07 12.57 14.50
CA ASP A 415 6.06 13.08 15.42
C ASP A 415 5.85 12.21 16.67
N SER A 416 6.55 11.05 16.74
CA SER A 416 6.30 10.01 17.74
C SER A 416 7.49 9.87 18.70
N THR A 417 7.52 10.75 19.70
CA THR A 417 8.60 10.82 20.69
C THR A 417 8.08 11.07 22.10
N SER A 418 8.78 10.52 23.09
CA SER A 418 8.56 10.79 24.52
C SER A 418 9.86 11.24 25.17
N THR A 419 9.77 12.22 26.06
CA THR A 419 10.90 12.74 26.83
C THR A 419 10.79 12.38 28.31
N THR A 420 11.94 12.21 28.96
CA THR A 420 12.08 12.09 30.42
C THR A 420 13.30 12.88 30.89
N THR A 421 13.26 13.40 32.11
CA THR A 421 14.36 14.14 32.72
C THR A 421 15.20 13.21 33.59
N VAL A 422 16.52 13.34 33.53
CA VAL A 422 17.47 12.64 34.42
C VAL A 422 18.30 13.68 35.15
N ASN A 423 18.09 13.78 36.45
CA ASN A 423 18.81 14.66 37.36
C ASN A 423 19.93 13.86 38.06
N ILE A 424 21.17 14.22 37.78
CA ILE A 424 22.38 13.58 38.26
C ILE A 424 23.09 14.56 39.19
N VAL A 425 23.16 14.25 40.48
CA VAL A 425 23.91 15.04 41.48
C VAL A 425 25.28 14.41 41.66
N VAL A 426 26.33 15.23 41.60
CA VAL A 426 27.72 14.78 41.75
C VAL A 426 28.14 14.86 43.22
N THR A 427 28.74 13.78 43.76
CA THR A 427 29.14 13.71 45.18
C THR A 427 30.65 13.81 45.38
N ASP A 428 30.99 14.69 46.31
CA ASP A 428 32.31 15.26 46.60
C ASP A 428 33.43 14.29 47.04
N VAL A 429 34.68 14.65 46.73
CA VAL A 429 35.94 14.03 47.14
C VAL A 429 36.98 15.12 47.45
N ASN A 430 37.82 14.95 48.48
CA ASN A 430 38.78 15.97 48.97
C ASN A 430 40.01 16.16 48.04
N ASP A 431 39.78 16.68 46.84
CA ASP A 431 40.69 16.69 45.70
C ASP A 431 41.34 18.07 45.43
N ASN A 432 40.88 19.14 46.09
CA ASN A 432 41.52 20.47 46.07
C ASN A 432 42.35 20.78 47.34
N ASP A 433 43.00 21.94 47.36
CA ASP A 433 43.74 22.49 48.52
C ASP A 433 43.11 23.83 48.96
N PRO A 434 43.10 24.18 50.26
CA PRO A 434 42.56 25.45 50.73
C PRO A 434 43.25 26.66 50.10
N ASN A 435 42.54 27.44 49.29
CA ASN A 435 43.14 28.58 48.57
C ASN A 435 42.85 29.91 49.28
N PHE A 436 43.88 30.68 49.62
CA PHE A 436 43.71 31.98 50.27
C PHE A 436 43.10 33.02 49.34
N ASP A 437 42.01 33.66 49.76
CA ASP A 437 41.37 34.72 49.01
C ASP A 437 42.25 35.98 49.02
N THR A 438 42.99 36.18 47.92
CA THR A 438 43.86 37.33 47.71
C THR A 438 43.13 38.68 47.61
N ILE A 439 41.79 38.67 47.56
CA ILE A 439 40.96 39.87 47.70
C ILE A 439 40.81 40.23 49.18
N LEU A 440 40.51 39.26 50.04
CA LEU A 440 40.40 39.47 51.50
C LEU A 440 41.75 39.67 52.20
N LEU A 441 42.89 39.51 51.51
CA LEU A 441 44.20 40.04 51.93
C LEU A 441 44.29 41.57 51.92
N LYS A 442 43.29 42.29 51.43
CA LYS A 442 43.29 43.74 51.29
C LYS A 442 42.58 44.40 52.47
N ASN A 443 42.98 45.63 52.77
CA ASN A 443 42.37 46.46 53.82
C ASN A 443 42.29 45.77 55.19
N PHE A 444 43.35 45.03 55.55
CA PHE A 444 43.70 44.90 56.96
C PHE A 444 44.12 46.28 57.43
N THR A 445 43.22 47.02 58.05
CA THR A 445 43.40 48.46 58.31
C THR A 445 42.93 48.76 59.72
N VAL A 446 43.82 49.33 60.51
CA VAL A 446 43.57 49.70 61.91
C VAL A 446 43.73 51.21 62.05
N LEU A 447 42.84 51.86 62.80
CA LEU A 447 43.02 53.28 63.15
C LEU A 447 44.33 53.49 63.89
N GLU A 448 44.93 54.65 63.67
CA GLU A 448 46.08 55.06 64.47
C GLU A 448 45.71 55.24 65.96
N GLU A 449 46.75 55.35 66.79
CA GLU A 449 46.72 55.51 68.25
C GLU A 449 46.22 54.32 69.11
N GLU A 450 45.39 53.37 68.62
CA GLU A 450 44.75 52.33 69.47
C GLU A 450 45.31 50.88 69.38
N ALA A 451 45.19 50.10 70.49
CA ALA A 451 45.86 48.80 70.68
C ALA A 451 44.94 47.63 71.13
N ASN A 452 45.32 46.39 70.80
CA ASN A 452 44.48 45.17 70.88
C ASN A 452 43.24 45.20 69.98
N ILE A 453 43.25 46.09 68.99
CA ILE A 453 42.17 46.32 68.02
C ILE A 453 42.12 45.17 67.01
N TYR A 454 40.92 44.83 66.56
CA TYR A 454 40.72 43.94 65.41
C TYR A 454 41.14 44.64 64.12
N VAL A 455 41.92 43.97 63.27
CA VAL A 455 42.64 44.60 62.14
C VAL A 455 42.06 44.19 60.78
N GLY A 456 41.52 42.98 60.71
CA GLY A 456 41.10 42.35 59.47
C GLY A 456 41.11 40.83 59.63
N GLN A 457 40.56 40.10 58.66
CA GLN A 457 40.37 38.66 58.76
C GLN A 457 40.82 38.00 57.47
N VAL A 458 41.76 37.06 57.57
CA VAL A 458 42.07 36.23 56.41
C VAL A 458 40.89 35.32 56.14
N ARG A 459 40.73 34.96 54.88
CA ARG A 459 39.88 33.87 54.46
C ARG A 459 40.64 33.06 53.42
N ALA A 460 40.61 31.76 53.58
CA ALA A 460 40.75 30.85 52.47
C ALA A 460 39.36 30.32 52.09
N THR A 461 39.27 29.86 50.86
CA THR A 461 38.16 29.10 50.31
C THR A 461 38.74 27.84 49.72
N ASP A 462 38.25 26.71 50.20
CA ASP A 462 38.45 25.42 49.59
C ASP A 462 37.16 25.12 48.82
N PRO A 463 37.22 24.72 47.54
CA PRO A 463 36.03 24.55 46.72
C PRO A 463 35.25 23.26 47.06
N ASP A 464 35.87 22.32 47.77
CA ASP A 464 35.31 21.01 48.13
C ASP A 464 34.14 21.14 49.12
N ALA A 465 33.27 20.13 49.20
CA ALA A 465 32.00 20.23 49.91
C ALA A 465 32.06 19.79 51.39
N GLY A 466 31.25 20.44 52.22
CA GLY A 466 30.95 19.98 53.58
C GLY A 466 32.15 20.05 54.54
N VAL A 467 32.72 18.87 54.88
CA VAL A 467 33.89 18.79 55.77
C VAL A 467 35.21 18.90 55.02
N ASN A 468 35.21 18.59 53.72
CA ASN A 468 36.38 18.69 52.87
C ASN A 468 36.75 20.18 52.74
N GLY A 469 35.80 21.02 52.32
CA GLY A 469 35.98 22.48 52.32
C GLY A 469 36.07 23.20 53.69
N GLN A 470 36.20 22.50 54.83
CA GLN A 470 36.08 23.12 56.16
C GLN A 470 37.42 23.61 56.75
N ILE A 471 37.73 24.89 56.52
CA ILE A 471 39.04 25.48 56.83
C ILE A 471 39.29 25.86 58.31
N ARG A 472 40.57 25.77 58.72
CA ARG A 472 41.17 26.20 60.00
C ARG A 472 42.41 27.07 59.75
N TYR A 473 42.72 28.05 60.61
CA TYR A 473 43.82 29.02 60.38
C TYR A 473 44.88 29.07 61.50
N SER A 474 46.14 29.45 61.15
CA SER A 474 47.22 29.74 62.12
C SER A 474 48.21 30.83 61.64
N LEU A 475 49.06 31.37 62.53
CA LEU A 475 50.01 32.48 62.24
C LEU A 475 51.47 32.03 62.36
N SER A 476 52.27 32.27 61.32
CA SER A 476 53.68 31.85 61.23
C SER A 476 54.70 32.92 61.62
N ASN A 477 54.33 34.22 61.64
CA ASN A 477 55.21 35.31 62.07
C ASN A 477 54.45 36.49 62.74
N PHE A 478 55.20 37.47 63.25
CA PHE A 478 54.72 38.66 63.98
C PHE A 478 53.75 38.37 65.15
N ASN A 479 53.80 37.16 65.72
CA ASN A 479 52.97 36.67 66.84
C ASN A 479 53.11 37.48 68.15
N ASN A 480 53.97 38.51 68.17
CA ASN A 480 54.20 39.46 69.26
C ASN A 480 53.54 40.84 69.04
N LEU A 481 53.14 41.15 67.80
CA LEU A 481 52.40 42.36 67.42
C LEU A 481 50.96 42.04 67.00
N PHE A 482 50.70 40.79 66.57
CA PHE A 482 49.39 40.36 66.11
C PHE A 482 49.06 38.92 66.53
N ARG A 483 47.77 38.58 66.59
CA ARG A 483 47.25 37.22 66.88
C ARG A 483 46.08 36.87 65.94
N ILE A 484 45.83 35.58 65.70
CA ILE A 484 44.75 35.07 64.83
C ILE A 484 43.81 34.13 65.60
N THR A 485 42.52 34.13 65.26
CA THR A 485 41.51 33.19 65.78
C THR A 485 41.05 32.16 64.74
N SER A 486 40.33 31.11 65.15
CA SER A 486 39.96 29.96 64.31
C SER A 486 39.09 30.27 63.08
N ASN A 487 38.47 31.45 63.03
CA ASN A 487 37.73 31.98 61.89
C ASN A 487 38.60 32.80 60.92
N GLY A 488 39.86 33.07 61.25
CA GLY A 488 40.81 33.88 60.47
C GLY A 488 40.99 35.33 60.95
N SER A 489 40.25 35.80 61.96
CA SER A 489 40.34 37.19 62.42
C SER A 489 41.68 37.51 63.09
N ILE A 490 42.36 38.54 62.60
CA ILE A 490 43.64 39.05 63.12
C ILE A 490 43.40 40.31 63.96
N TYR A 491 44.08 40.38 65.11
CA TYR A 491 44.05 41.51 66.04
C TYR A 491 45.47 42.03 66.28
N THR A 492 45.66 43.32 66.55
CA THR A 492 46.92 43.85 67.07
C THR A 492 47.14 43.38 68.51
N MET A 493 48.33 43.68 69.04
CA MET A 493 48.66 43.69 70.47
C MET A 493 49.15 45.08 70.94
N THR A 494 49.35 46.02 70.00
CA THR A 494 49.91 47.39 70.17
C THR A 494 49.26 48.38 69.16
N SER A 495 49.55 49.68 69.27
CA SER A 495 49.02 50.76 68.41
C SER A 495 49.98 51.24 67.32
N LEU A 496 49.45 51.99 66.32
CA LEU A 496 50.10 52.38 65.05
C LEU A 496 49.80 53.85 64.64
N ASP A 497 50.32 54.30 63.49
CA ASP A 497 50.33 55.69 62.95
C ASP A 497 50.31 55.64 61.40
N ARG A 498 49.49 56.45 60.71
CA ARG A 498 49.25 56.33 59.25
C ARG A 498 50.16 57.20 58.40
N GLU A 499 50.32 58.49 58.71
CA GLU A 499 51.20 59.37 57.92
C GLU A 499 52.67 58.91 57.97
N THR A 500 53.05 58.14 59.00
CA THR A 500 54.40 57.61 59.17
C THR A 500 54.67 56.32 58.37
N GLU A 501 53.91 55.23 58.58
CA GLU A 501 54.06 54.00 57.78
C GLU A 501 52.76 53.20 57.65
N ASP A 502 52.10 53.33 56.49
CA ASP A 502 50.84 52.67 56.14
C ASP A 502 50.96 51.14 55.94
N LYS A 503 51.97 50.43 56.47
CA LYS A 503 52.17 49.00 56.11
C LYS A 503 53.04 48.08 56.99
N TYR A 504 52.49 46.91 57.32
CA TYR A 504 53.17 45.66 57.78
C TYR A 504 52.83 44.47 56.86
N ASN A 505 53.48 43.31 57.00
CA ASN A 505 53.16 42.10 56.21
C ASN A 505 53.31 40.79 57.03
N LEU A 506 52.21 40.11 57.36
CA LEU A 506 52.17 38.87 58.18
C LEU A 506 52.17 37.61 57.30
N LEU A 507 52.48 36.44 57.85
CA LEU A 507 52.45 35.14 57.17
C LEU A 507 51.48 34.18 57.90
N VAL A 508 50.48 33.66 57.18
CA VAL A 508 49.32 32.95 57.71
C VAL A 508 49.11 31.62 56.97
N GLU A 509 48.66 30.59 57.68
CA GLU A 509 48.45 29.23 57.19
C GLU A 509 46.97 28.82 57.28
N ALA A 510 46.48 28.04 56.32
CA ALA A 510 45.13 27.47 56.30
C ALA A 510 45.19 25.96 56.00
N SER A 511 44.36 25.16 56.68
CA SER A 511 44.21 23.72 56.46
C SER A 511 42.76 23.26 56.51
N ASP A 512 42.46 22.14 55.84
CA ASP A 512 41.10 21.62 55.65
C ASP A 512 40.52 20.88 56.88
N GLY A 513 39.33 20.29 56.70
CA GLY A 513 38.59 19.55 57.73
C GLY A 513 38.59 18.02 57.59
N ALA A 514 39.30 17.48 56.60
CA ALA A 514 39.26 16.09 56.18
C ALA A 514 39.93 15.11 57.15
N VAL A 515 39.94 13.82 56.77
CA VAL A 515 40.63 12.75 57.51
C VAL A 515 42.16 12.80 57.27
N ASP A 516 42.58 13.19 56.06
CA ASP A 516 43.98 13.35 55.64
C ASP A 516 44.19 14.79 55.10
N PRO A 517 44.43 15.80 55.97
CA PRO A 517 44.24 17.20 55.61
C PRO A 517 45.28 17.84 54.67
N ARG A 518 44.78 18.71 53.79
CA ARG A 518 45.52 19.57 52.85
C ARG A 518 45.59 21.01 53.36
N HIS A 519 46.57 21.78 52.87
CA HIS A 519 46.94 23.08 53.47
C HIS A 519 47.72 24.03 52.55
N SER A 520 47.66 25.33 52.84
CA SER A 520 48.39 26.39 52.14
C SER A 520 48.85 27.54 53.06
N THR A 521 49.62 28.49 52.52
CA THR A 521 50.14 29.66 53.26
C THR A 521 50.08 30.94 52.42
N VAL A 522 49.98 32.11 53.08
CA VAL A 522 49.83 33.42 52.42
C VAL A 522 50.43 34.58 53.22
N THR A 523 50.83 35.64 52.51
CA THR A 523 51.34 36.88 53.11
C THR A 523 50.27 37.99 53.11
N VAL A 524 50.09 38.67 54.24
CA VAL A 524 48.95 39.53 54.57
C VAL A 524 49.40 40.98 54.84
N PRO A 525 49.15 41.95 53.94
CA PRO A 525 49.55 43.35 54.10
C PRO A 525 48.60 44.17 54.99
N ILE A 526 49.10 44.69 56.11
CA ILE A 526 48.32 45.44 57.12
C ILE A 526 48.65 46.94 57.07
N ARG A 527 47.67 47.79 56.76
CA ARG A 527 47.77 49.25 56.73
C ARG A 527 47.18 49.92 57.98
N VAL A 528 47.22 51.25 57.99
CA VAL A 528 46.67 52.12 59.05
C VAL A 528 45.60 53.05 58.45
N LEU A 529 44.72 53.67 59.26
CA LEU A 529 43.62 54.57 58.86
C LEU A 529 43.76 55.99 59.38
N ASP A 530 42.99 56.89 58.77
CA ASP A 530 43.13 58.36 58.67
C ASP A 530 42.11 59.15 59.52
N VAL A 531 42.19 60.48 59.50
CA VAL A 531 41.28 61.43 60.16
C VAL A 531 40.81 62.54 59.19
N ASP A 532 39.56 63.01 59.34
CA ASP A 532 38.77 63.87 58.43
C ASP A 532 39.16 65.37 58.43
N ASP A 533 39.58 65.95 57.27
CA ASP A 533 39.83 67.39 57.10
C ASP A 533 39.42 68.11 55.75
N ASN A 534 38.62 67.54 54.82
CA ASN A 534 38.29 68.14 53.47
C ASN A 534 36.78 68.42 53.12
N SER A 535 36.32 68.41 51.82
CA SER A 535 34.96 68.87 51.34
C SER A 535 34.47 68.46 49.89
N PRO A 536 33.15 68.20 49.58
CA PRO A 536 32.69 67.52 48.34
C PRO A 536 31.99 68.28 47.17
N VAL A 537 31.90 67.63 45.99
CA VAL A 537 31.30 68.16 44.71
C VAL A 537 30.57 67.09 43.84
N PHE A 538 29.41 67.42 43.22
CA PHE A 538 28.60 66.58 42.29
C PHE A 538 29.15 66.38 40.85
N SER A 539 28.70 65.31 40.16
CA SER A 539 29.08 64.96 38.77
C SER A 539 28.23 65.58 37.64
N GLN A 540 26.92 65.76 37.80
CA GLN A 540 26.01 66.39 36.82
C GLN A 540 24.99 67.32 37.47
N SER A 541 24.48 68.31 36.73
CA SER A 541 23.54 69.33 37.21
C SER A 541 22.06 69.00 37.01
N THR A 542 21.72 68.15 36.04
CA THR A 542 20.33 67.74 35.72
C THR A 542 20.26 66.31 35.20
N TYR A 543 19.29 65.53 35.67
CA TYR A 543 19.03 64.13 35.29
C TYR A 543 17.58 63.92 34.83
N VAL A 544 17.32 62.91 33.98
CA VAL A 544 15.98 62.55 33.47
C VAL A 544 15.83 61.03 33.39
N VAL A 545 14.69 60.48 33.81
CA VAL A 545 14.35 59.05 33.73
C VAL A 545 12.88 58.80 33.32
N SER A 546 12.62 57.66 32.67
CA SER A 546 11.28 57.12 32.45
C SER A 546 11.15 55.74 33.10
N VAL A 547 10.00 55.50 33.71
CA VAL A 547 9.67 54.34 34.55
C VAL A 547 8.31 53.80 34.08
N PRO A 548 8.06 52.48 34.09
CA PRO A 548 6.70 51.96 33.98
C PRO A 548 5.85 52.32 35.22
N GLU A 549 4.58 51.96 35.23
CA GLU A 549 3.73 51.97 36.42
C GLU A 549 3.89 50.70 37.27
N ASN A 550 3.09 50.54 38.34
CA ASN A 550 2.98 49.32 39.16
C ASN A 550 4.29 48.72 39.74
N ASN A 551 5.40 49.46 39.69
CA ASN A 551 6.69 49.06 40.26
C ASN A 551 6.61 48.85 41.78
N GLU A 552 7.40 47.91 42.30
CA GLU A 552 7.57 47.72 43.74
C GLU A 552 8.01 49.01 44.45
N ALA A 553 7.34 49.35 45.55
CA ALA A 553 7.74 50.47 46.40
C ALA A 553 9.15 50.24 46.95
N GLY A 554 10.07 51.17 46.64
CA GLY A 554 11.51 51.03 46.86
C GLY A 554 12.34 50.88 45.57
N MET A 555 11.72 50.69 44.40
CA MET A 555 12.42 50.58 43.11
C MET A 555 13.34 51.80 42.87
N ILE A 556 14.62 51.53 42.63
CA ILE A 556 15.63 52.55 42.27
C ILE A 556 15.48 52.91 40.80
N ILE A 557 15.38 54.21 40.52
CA ILE A 557 15.15 54.77 39.18
C ILE A 557 16.33 55.59 38.65
N LEU A 558 17.21 56.08 39.52
CA LEU A 558 18.37 56.91 39.14
C LEU A 558 19.46 56.81 40.20
N GLN A 559 20.73 57.01 39.82
CA GLN A 559 21.83 57.16 40.78
C GLN A 559 22.55 58.51 40.59
N LEU A 560 22.82 59.18 41.70
CA LEU A 560 23.51 60.47 41.81
C LEU A 560 24.94 60.26 42.34
N GLN A 561 25.90 61.13 41.99
CA GLN A 561 27.31 60.93 42.35
C GLN A 561 28.06 62.24 42.66
N ALA A 562 28.93 62.20 43.66
CA ALA A 562 29.79 63.30 44.12
C ALA A 562 31.11 62.76 44.77
N THR A 563 32.13 63.62 44.95
CA THR A 563 33.50 63.24 45.37
C THR A 563 34.24 64.29 46.20
N ASP A 564 35.25 63.87 46.98
CA ASP A 564 36.06 64.64 47.95
C ASP A 564 37.42 63.90 48.21
N ALA A 565 38.31 64.39 49.11
CA ALA A 565 39.76 64.12 49.13
C ALA A 565 40.37 63.41 50.36
N ASP A 566 39.70 63.31 51.52
CA ASP A 566 40.18 62.51 52.67
C ASP A 566 40.26 61.00 52.35
N LEU A 567 40.80 60.17 53.26
CA LEU A 567 40.61 58.71 53.17
C LEU A 567 39.22 58.26 53.67
N GLY A 568 38.19 58.66 52.93
CA GLY A 568 36.79 58.27 53.13
C GLY A 568 35.85 59.44 53.44
N PRO A 569 35.79 60.48 52.58
CA PRO A 569 34.91 61.62 52.77
C PRO A 569 33.49 61.23 52.33
N ASN A 570 32.61 61.09 53.30
CA ASN A 570 31.30 60.47 53.13
C ASN A 570 30.28 61.48 52.60
N THR A 571 30.35 61.73 51.29
CA THR A 571 29.41 62.59 50.59
C THR A 571 28.01 61.97 50.58
N THR A 572 27.04 62.68 51.16
CA THR A 572 25.68 62.21 51.42
C THR A 572 24.59 63.03 50.73
N TYR A 573 23.60 62.35 50.17
CA TYR A 573 22.60 62.92 49.27
C TYR A 573 21.25 63.18 49.95
N ARG A 574 20.55 64.25 49.57
CA ARG A 574 19.21 64.56 50.08
C ARG A 574 18.32 65.20 49.02
N ILE A 575 17.05 64.81 48.93
CA ILE A 575 16.04 65.55 48.13
C ILE A 575 15.75 66.87 48.84
N ARG A 576 15.81 67.99 48.11
CA ARG A 576 15.60 69.34 48.64
C ARG A 576 14.16 69.85 48.51
N THR A 577 13.40 69.36 47.52
CA THR A 577 11.99 69.73 47.31
C THR A 577 11.07 68.92 48.23
N ASP A 578 10.28 69.58 49.08
CA ASP A 578 9.46 68.92 50.10
C ASP A 578 8.28 68.11 49.55
N GLU A 579 7.68 68.54 48.44
CA GLU A 579 6.58 67.82 47.79
C GLU A 579 7.04 66.47 47.24
N ALA A 580 8.26 66.41 46.69
CA ALA A 580 8.83 65.21 46.09
C ALA A 580 9.19 64.14 47.15
N ARG A 581 9.52 64.55 48.39
CA ARG A 581 9.84 63.64 49.51
C ARG A 581 8.69 62.70 49.92
N LYS A 582 7.49 62.88 49.37
CA LYS A 582 6.33 61.99 49.58
C LYS A 582 6.32 60.81 48.61
N LEU A 583 6.76 61.04 47.37
CA LEU A 583 6.69 60.06 46.26
C LEU A 583 8.05 59.46 45.92
N PHE A 584 9.15 60.16 46.29
CA PHE A 584 10.51 59.75 46.02
C PHE A 584 11.37 59.83 47.28
N SER A 585 12.26 58.85 47.43
CA SER A 585 13.34 58.84 48.41
C SER A 585 14.68 58.94 47.69
N VAL A 586 15.72 59.43 48.36
CA VAL A 586 17.10 59.23 47.92
C VAL A 586 17.86 58.52 49.03
N ASN A 587 18.53 57.44 48.69
CA ASN A 587 19.50 56.79 49.55
C ASN A 587 20.65 57.76 49.79
N GLN A 588 20.77 58.22 51.03
CA GLN A 588 21.68 59.30 51.38
C GLN A 588 23.16 58.92 51.26
N TRP A 589 23.54 57.67 50.97
CA TRP A 589 24.96 57.30 50.80
C TRP A 589 25.32 56.89 49.37
N THR A 590 24.43 56.20 48.67
CA THR A 590 24.68 55.70 47.31
C THR A 590 24.22 56.66 46.22
N GLY A 591 23.42 57.66 46.57
CA GLY A 591 22.75 58.56 45.63
C GLY A 591 21.60 57.90 44.85
N GLU A 592 21.22 56.67 45.20
CA GLU A 592 20.11 55.94 44.58
C GLU A 592 18.78 56.61 44.91
N LEU A 593 18.16 57.21 43.90
CA LEU A 593 16.82 57.76 43.96
C LEU A 593 15.81 56.63 43.70
N SER A 594 14.84 56.45 44.59
CA SER A 594 13.80 55.43 44.48
C SER A 594 12.39 55.98 44.66
N ILE A 595 11.39 55.23 44.19
CA ILE A 595 9.96 55.55 44.35
C ILE A 595 9.44 55.00 45.69
N LEU A 596 8.63 55.77 46.41
CA LEU A 596 8.09 55.42 47.74
C LEU A 596 6.69 54.80 47.72
N GLU A 597 5.84 55.19 46.78
CA GLU A 597 4.47 54.70 46.63
C GLU A 597 4.26 54.25 45.17
N THR A 598 3.55 53.14 44.96
CA THR A 598 3.19 52.63 43.62
C THR A 598 2.47 53.71 42.83
N VAL A 599 3.00 54.08 41.66
CA VAL A 599 2.32 55.00 40.74
C VAL A 599 1.47 54.18 39.79
N ASP A 600 0.20 54.56 39.69
CA ASP A 600 -0.89 54.03 38.87
C ASP A 600 -1.12 55.06 37.74
N TYR A 601 -1.13 54.62 36.47
CA TYR A 601 -1.18 55.49 35.30
C TYR A 601 -2.58 56.09 35.10
N GLU A 602 -3.64 55.30 35.30
CA GLU A 602 -5.05 55.71 35.23
C GLU A 602 -5.40 56.83 36.22
N SER A 603 -4.66 56.94 37.33
CA SER A 603 -4.79 58.00 38.33
C SER A 603 -4.26 59.36 37.86
N LEU A 604 -3.46 59.40 36.78
CA LEU A 604 -2.77 60.60 36.31
C LEU A 604 -3.58 61.37 35.26
N SER A 605 -3.53 62.70 35.37
CA SER A 605 -3.99 63.60 34.30
C SER A 605 -3.04 63.52 33.12
N THR A 606 -3.57 63.50 31.89
CA THR A 606 -2.77 63.40 30.65
C THR A 606 -1.90 64.64 30.36
N ALA A 607 -1.98 65.69 31.19
CA ALA A 607 -1.05 66.82 31.19
C ALA A 607 0.11 66.67 32.20
N ASP A 608 0.01 65.73 33.16
CA ASP A 608 0.79 65.69 34.40
C ASP A 608 1.61 64.39 34.56
N ALA A 609 1.81 63.62 33.47
CA ALA A 609 2.53 62.33 33.47
C ALA A 609 4.06 62.42 33.71
N SER A 610 4.55 63.48 34.39
CA SER A 610 5.95 63.59 34.81
C SER A 610 6.15 64.47 36.05
N TYR A 611 7.14 64.10 36.88
CA TYR A 611 7.54 64.80 38.11
C TYR A 611 8.89 65.50 37.93
N THR A 612 9.18 66.55 38.73
CA THR A 612 10.45 67.32 38.65
C THR A 612 10.83 67.92 40.01
N PHE A 613 12.09 67.78 40.44
CA PHE A 613 12.57 68.24 41.75
C PHE A 613 14.10 68.42 41.85
N VAL A 614 14.59 68.87 43.02
CA VAL A 614 16.00 69.25 43.28
C VAL A 614 16.61 68.38 44.38
N VAL A 615 17.93 68.12 44.31
CA VAL A 615 18.73 67.32 45.24
C VAL A 615 20.01 68.06 45.68
N GLU A 616 20.60 67.66 46.81
CA GLU A 616 21.82 68.23 47.40
C GLU A 616 22.79 67.15 47.92
N ALA A 617 24.07 67.50 48.10
CA ALA A 617 25.14 66.61 48.57
C ALA A 617 26.00 67.28 49.65
N LEU A 618 26.19 66.65 50.81
CA LEU A 618 26.91 67.16 51.99
C LEU A 618 28.02 66.19 52.40
N ASP A 619 29.16 66.63 52.92
CA ASP A 619 29.93 65.67 53.73
C ASP A 619 29.19 65.40 55.05
N SER A 620 29.35 64.18 55.59
CA SER A 620 28.61 63.72 56.78
C SER A 620 29.41 63.66 58.08
N GLY A 621 30.70 64.01 58.06
CA GLY A 621 31.52 64.28 59.26
C GLY A 621 32.07 65.71 59.29
N GLY A 622 32.60 66.16 58.16
CA GLY A 622 33.37 67.38 57.99
C GLY A 622 32.59 68.67 58.26
N SER A 623 33.32 69.69 58.71
CA SER A 623 32.77 70.99 59.11
C SER A 623 32.36 71.93 57.94
N MET A 624 32.08 71.37 56.76
CA MET A 624 32.28 72.03 55.46
C MET A 624 31.02 72.03 54.54
N PRO A 625 30.98 72.86 53.46
CA PRO A 625 29.73 73.20 52.76
C PRO A 625 29.27 72.21 51.65
N PRO A 626 27.96 72.17 51.31
CA PRO A 626 27.36 71.22 50.35
C PRO A 626 27.16 71.71 48.89
N GLY A 627 26.94 70.75 47.96
CA GLY A 627 26.60 70.93 46.53
C GLY A 627 25.14 70.62 46.14
N LEU A 628 24.73 70.85 44.87
CA LEU A 628 23.33 70.80 44.37
C LEU A 628 23.14 70.24 42.93
N ALA A 629 22.00 69.58 42.62
CA ALA A 629 21.58 69.13 41.26
C ALA A 629 20.04 68.98 41.10
N THR A 630 19.52 68.62 39.90
CA THR A 630 18.07 68.58 39.54
C THR A 630 17.64 67.25 38.87
N VAL A 631 16.39 66.80 39.02
CA VAL A 631 15.88 65.51 38.47
C VAL A 631 14.47 65.64 37.85
N ILE A 632 14.17 64.86 36.80
CA ILE A 632 12.86 64.69 36.14
C ILE A 632 12.51 63.19 35.99
N VAL A 633 11.25 62.80 36.20
CA VAL A 633 10.74 61.41 36.12
C VAL A 633 9.47 61.32 35.26
N GLN A 634 9.33 60.31 34.39
CA GLN A 634 8.15 60.08 33.51
C GLN A 634 7.56 58.67 33.73
N VAL A 635 6.23 58.50 33.60
CA VAL A 635 5.49 57.25 33.87
C VAL A 635 4.94 56.61 32.57
N LYS A 636 4.70 55.28 32.54
CA LYS A 636 4.07 54.55 31.42
C LYS A 636 3.04 53.49 31.87
N ASP A 637 1.95 53.44 31.11
CA ASP A 637 0.91 52.41 30.93
C ASP A 637 1.46 50.95 30.84
N MET A 638 0.76 49.97 31.46
CA MET A 638 1.04 48.52 31.45
C MET A 638 -0.22 47.63 31.39
N ASN A 639 -0.06 46.41 30.86
CA ASN A 639 -1.09 45.36 30.94
C ASN A 639 -1.29 44.88 32.39
N ASP A 640 -2.55 44.84 32.86
CA ASP A 640 -2.85 44.60 34.28
C ASP A 640 -3.74 43.39 34.62
N TYR A 641 -4.72 43.03 33.79
CA TYR A 641 -5.55 41.84 34.02
C TYR A 641 -4.92 40.56 33.45
N SER A 642 -5.62 39.43 33.55
CA SER A 642 -5.19 38.15 32.99
C SER A 642 -6.36 37.22 32.69
N PRO A 643 -6.23 36.26 31.75
CA PRO A 643 -7.37 35.50 31.27
C PRO A 643 -7.99 34.60 32.34
N GLU A 644 -9.29 34.75 32.62
CA GLU A 644 -10.01 33.92 33.60
C GLU A 644 -10.84 32.84 32.89
N PHE A 645 -10.50 31.57 33.11
CA PHE A 645 -11.27 30.44 32.56
C PHE A 645 -12.68 30.38 33.16
N SER A 646 -13.69 30.18 32.30
CA SER A 646 -15.10 30.12 32.70
C SER A 646 -15.47 28.92 33.60
N GLU A 647 -14.63 27.89 33.66
CA GLU A 647 -14.77 26.72 34.54
C GLU A 647 -13.39 26.35 35.13
N PRO A 648 -13.31 25.90 36.40
CA PRO A 648 -12.03 25.60 37.06
C PRO A 648 -11.37 24.31 36.56
N SER A 649 -12.13 23.42 35.92
CA SER A 649 -11.61 22.23 35.23
C SER A 649 -12.64 21.73 34.23
N TYR A 650 -12.18 21.29 33.05
CA TYR A 650 -13.05 20.83 31.97
C TYR A 650 -13.06 19.31 31.87
N LYS A 651 -14.10 18.75 31.24
CA LYS A 651 -14.19 17.31 31.00
C LYS A 651 -14.45 17.01 29.53
N GLY A 652 -13.73 16.01 29.03
CA GLY A 652 -13.80 15.53 27.67
C GLY A 652 -14.10 14.03 27.62
N LEU A 653 -14.80 13.59 26.58
CA LEU A 653 -14.99 12.18 26.27
C LEU A 653 -14.43 11.91 24.88
N VAL A 654 -13.69 10.82 24.72
CA VAL A 654 -13.08 10.44 23.45
C VAL A 654 -13.30 8.95 23.18
N ALA A 655 -13.47 8.57 21.92
CA ALA A 655 -13.56 7.16 21.53
C ALA A 655 -12.15 6.52 21.51
N PRO A 656 -11.99 5.24 21.89
CA PRO A 656 -10.69 4.57 21.90
C PRO A 656 -10.07 4.39 20.50
N ASP A 657 -10.84 4.65 19.45
CA ASP A 657 -10.51 4.60 18.01
C ASP A 657 -10.66 5.97 17.32
N ALA A 658 -10.65 7.08 18.08
CA ALA A 658 -10.90 8.42 17.56
C ALA A 658 -9.81 8.88 16.56
N LEU A 659 -10.21 9.21 15.33
CA LEU A 659 -9.30 9.74 14.30
C LEU A 659 -8.70 11.10 14.68
N LYS A 660 -7.55 11.47 14.11
CA LYS A 660 -6.99 12.82 14.22
C LYS A 660 -8.02 13.91 13.87
N GLY A 661 -8.04 14.99 14.64
CA GLY A 661 -9.00 16.10 14.50
C GLY A 661 -10.37 15.82 15.14
N SER A 662 -10.53 14.71 15.86
CA SER A 662 -11.75 14.43 16.63
C SER A 662 -11.93 15.46 17.73
N PHE A 663 -13.08 16.15 17.73
CA PHE A 663 -13.43 17.12 18.76
C PHE A 663 -13.81 16.45 20.08
N ILE A 664 -13.26 16.95 21.18
CA ILE A 664 -13.40 16.38 22.53
C ILE A 664 -14.22 17.30 23.45
N THR A 665 -13.82 18.57 23.53
CA THR A 665 -14.48 19.62 24.34
C THR A 665 -13.99 21.00 23.91
N VAL A 666 -14.54 22.07 24.48
CA VAL A 666 -14.07 23.45 24.30
C VAL A 666 -13.74 24.05 25.67
N VAL A 667 -12.63 24.79 25.75
CA VAL A 667 -12.30 25.64 26.89
C VAL A 667 -12.50 27.10 26.50
N SER A 668 -12.90 27.93 27.46
CA SER A 668 -13.05 29.37 27.27
C SER A 668 -12.49 30.13 28.47
N ALA A 669 -11.82 31.23 28.19
CA ALA A 669 -11.38 32.23 29.16
C ALA A 669 -11.69 33.63 28.62
N GLU A 670 -12.05 34.54 29.52
CA GLU A 670 -12.32 35.94 29.22
C GLU A 670 -11.27 36.81 29.93
N ASP A 671 -10.81 37.86 29.25
CA ASP A 671 -10.04 38.92 29.90
C ASP A 671 -10.91 40.16 30.14
N LYS A 672 -10.51 40.98 31.11
CA LYS A 672 -11.25 42.16 31.60
C LYS A 672 -10.69 43.47 31.05
N ASP A 673 -9.57 43.42 30.34
CA ASP A 673 -8.95 44.56 29.68
C ASP A 673 -9.84 45.19 28.58
N PRO A 674 -9.60 46.48 28.22
CA PRO A 674 -10.45 47.23 27.29
C PRO A 674 -10.66 46.51 25.95
N PRO A 675 -11.90 46.17 25.55
CA PRO A 675 -12.14 45.23 24.45
C PRO A 675 -11.67 45.79 23.10
N GLY A 676 -10.73 45.08 22.49
CA GLY A 676 -10.04 45.48 21.26
C GLY A 676 -8.59 45.93 21.47
N SER A 677 -8.11 45.99 22.72
CA SER A 677 -6.67 46.07 23.03
C SER A 677 -5.98 44.72 22.78
N PRO A 678 -4.64 44.68 22.61
CA PRO A 678 -3.88 43.42 22.59
C PRO A 678 -4.01 42.62 23.90
N ALA A 679 -4.07 43.30 25.05
CA ALA A 679 -4.32 42.68 26.35
C ALA A 679 -5.67 41.94 26.42
N SER A 680 -6.72 42.50 25.80
CA SER A 680 -8.05 41.85 25.77
C SER A 680 -8.14 40.58 24.88
N ARG A 681 -7.06 40.18 24.18
CA ARG A 681 -7.09 39.08 23.21
C ARG A 681 -6.52 37.78 23.79
N VAL A 682 -7.42 36.92 24.27
CA VAL A 682 -7.07 35.60 24.82
C VAL A 682 -6.72 34.59 23.71
N ARG A 683 -5.63 33.84 23.91
CA ARG A 683 -5.16 32.72 23.07
C ARG A 683 -4.84 31.48 23.90
N TYR A 684 -4.92 30.29 23.29
CA TYR A 684 -4.76 29.01 23.98
C TYR A 684 -3.57 28.18 23.50
N LYS A 685 -2.88 27.50 24.42
CA LYS A 685 -1.84 26.51 24.12
C LYS A 685 -1.83 25.37 25.15
N VAL A 686 -1.42 24.17 24.74
CA VAL A 686 -1.20 23.04 25.65
C VAL A 686 0.13 23.23 26.41
N ASP A 687 0.14 22.99 27.72
CA ASP A 687 1.38 22.88 28.48
C ASP A 687 1.99 21.48 28.26
N MET A 688 3.17 21.45 27.64
CA MET A 688 3.90 20.21 27.34
C MET A 688 4.71 19.70 28.55
N THR A 689 4.83 20.47 29.63
CA THR A 689 5.68 20.16 30.79
C THR A 689 4.97 19.33 31.86
N GLU A 690 3.71 19.64 32.19
CA GLU A 690 2.96 18.94 33.25
C GLU A 690 2.50 17.54 32.81
N PHE A 691 2.00 17.41 31.57
CA PHE A 691 1.45 16.15 31.04
C PHE A 691 1.96 15.83 29.62
N PRO A 692 3.27 15.62 29.39
CA PRO A 692 3.85 15.45 28.06
C PRO A 692 3.23 14.34 27.20
N TYR A 693 2.82 13.21 27.80
CA TYR A 693 2.14 12.12 27.08
C TYR A 693 0.71 12.48 26.65
N SER A 694 0.03 13.36 27.38
CA SER A 694 -1.26 13.92 26.93
C SER A 694 -1.05 14.97 25.83
N ALA A 695 0.02 15.76 25.91
CA ALA A 695 0.34 16.84 24.97
C ALA A 695 0.90 16.36 23.60
N SER A 696 1.34 15.10 23.50
CA SER A 696 1.60 14.45 22.20
C SER A 696 0.32 13.90 21.56
N ILE A 697 -0.67 13.48 22.36
CA ILE A 697 -1.91 12.86 21.89
C ILE A 697 -3.01 13.89 21.58
N PHE A 698 -3.08 15.00 22.31
CA PHE A 698 -4.13 16.02 22.23
C PHE A 698 -3.57 17.41 21.96
N GLU A 699 -4.35 18.24 21.28
CA GLU A 699 -4.03 19.63 20.94
C GLU A 699 -5.21 20.58 21.20
N VAL A 700 -4.95 21.89 21.21
CA VAL A 700 -5.98 22.94 21.33
C VAL A 700 -5.84 23.94 20.18
N GLU A 701 -6.96 24.34 19.59
CA GLU A 701 -7.00 25.41 18.58
C GLU A 701 -6.77 26.79 19.24
N GLU A 702 -5.70 27.49 18.84
CA GLU A 702 -5.17 28.72 19.49
C GLU A 702 -6.22 29.83 19.67
N GLU A 703 -7.10 30.02 18.69
CA GLU A 703 -8.11 31.12 18.65
C GLU A 703 -9.51 30.68 19.10
N THR A 704 -9.78 29.37 19.27
CA THR A 704 -11.15 28.85 19.50
C THR A 704 -11.30 28.06 20.80
N GLY A 705 -10.19 27.68 21.45
CA GLY A 705 -10.20 26.85 22.65
C GLY A 705 -10.70 25.42 22.44
N ARG A 706 -10.90 24.98 21.19
CA ARG A 706 -11.40 23.63 20.87
C ARG A 706 -10.29 22.60 21.08
N VAL A 707 -10.54 21.62 21.94
CA VAL A 707 -9.63 20.52 22.27
C VAL A 707 -9.86 19.35 21.31
N LEU A 708 -8.82 18.93 20.62
CA LEU A 708 -8.84 17.92 19.56
C LEU A 708 -7.84 16.77 19.82
N THR A 709 -8.01 15.64 19.13
CA THR A 709 -6.97 14.62 18.97
C THR A 709 -5.91 15.04 17.95
N ARG A 710 -4.64 15.05 18.35
CA ARG A 710 -3.49 15.36 17.49
C ARG A 710 -3.03 14.17 16.64
N VAL A 711 -3.35 12.95 17.09
CA VAL A 711 -3.08 11.65 16.46
C VAL A 711 -4.37 10.84 16.30
N ASN A 712 -4.30 9.68 15.64
CA ASN A 712 -5.35 8.67 15.77
C ASN A 712 -5.19 8.00 17.13
N LEU A 713 -6.24 8.00 17.96
CA LEU A 713 -6.20 7.39 19.27
C LEU A 713 -6.31 5.86 19.15
N ASN A 714 -5.45 5.14 19.86
CA ASN A 714 -5.50 3.70 20.07
C ASN A 714 -5.29 3.41 21.56
N GLU A 715 -6.24 3.76 22.43
CA GLU A 715 -6.03 3.77 23.88
C GLU A 715 -6.96 2.85 24.66
N GLU A 716 -6.57 2.46 25.88
CA GLU A 716 -7.35 1.49 26.66
C GLU A 716 -8.70 2.05 27.12
N PRO A 717 -9.80 1.27 26.99
CA PRO A 717 -11.12 1.65 27.48
C PRO A 717 -11.13 2.08 28.96
N SER A 718 -11.72 3.23 29.26
CA SER A 718 -11.75 3.87 30.60
C SER A 718 -10.43 4.51 31.08
N THR A 719 -9.43 4.66 30.21
CA THR A 719 -8.24 5.49 30.50
C THR A 719 -8.65 6.94 30.72
N ILE A 720 -8.05 7.61 31.70
CA ILE A 720 -8.26 9.04 31.98
C ILE A 720 -6.94 9.77 31.76
N PHE A 721 -6.94 10.67 30.79
CA PHE A 721 -5.87 11.62 30.54
C PHE A 721 -6.13 12.94 31.27
N LYS A 722 -5.06 13.64 31.63
CA LYS A 722 -5.09 15.02 32.09
C LYS A 722 -4.29 15.87 31.12
N LEU A 723 -4.89 16.96 30.64
CA LEU A 723 -4.28 17.89 29.69
C LEU A 723 -4.31 19.28 30.32
N ALA A 724 -3.14 19.88 30.52
CA ALA A 724 -3.03 21.25 31.00
C ALA A 724 -3.09 22.21 29.81
N ILE A 725 -3.95 23.23 29.89
CA ILE A 725 -4.13 24.25 28.87
C ILE A 725 -3.90 25.63 29.48
N VAL A 726 -3.02 26.40 28.86
CA VAL A 726 -2.69 27.78 29.21
C VAL A 726 -3.49 28.72 28.33
N ALA A 727 -4.25 29.62 28.93
CA ALA A 727 -4.77 30.82 28.28
C ALA A 727 -3.79 31.98 28.53
N TYR A 728 -3.48 32.77 27.50
CA TYR A 728 -2.56 33.92 27.59
C TYR A 728 -3.06 35.08 26.72
N ASP A 729 -2.68 36.29 27.08
CA ASP A 729 -2.98 37.51 26.32
C ASP A 729 -1.84 37.91 25.34
N ASP A 730 -2.03 39.00 24.59
CA ASP A 730 -0.98 39.65 23.78
C ASP A 730 -0.60 41.05 24.35
N GLY A 731 -0.72 41.26 25.66
CA GLY A 731 -0.34 42.49 26.34
C GLY A 731 1.17 42.61 26.63
N GLU A 732 1.62 43.79 27.01
CA GLU A 732 2.95 44.00 27.60
C GLU A 732 2.80 44.49 29.07
N PRO A 733 3.18 43.68 30.08
CA PRO A 733 3.69 42.31 30.00
C PRO A 733 2.58 41.28 29.72
N MET A 734 2.92 40.21 29.00
CA MET A 734 1.99 39.10 28.74
C MET A 734 1.61 38.41 30.06
N LYS A 735 0.31 38.25 30.34
CA LYS A 735 -0.18 37.45 31.46
C LYS A 735 -0.86 36.18 30.96
N PHE A 736 -1.04 35.23 31.88
CA PHE A 736 -1.55 33.90 31.55
C PHE A 736 -2.16 33.20 32.77
N ASN A 737 -2.93 32.14 32.50
CA ASN A 737 -3.61 31.31 33.47
C ASN A 737 -3.70 29.87 32.95
N THR A 738 -3.86 28.87 33.82
CA THR A 738 -3.83 27.44 33.44
C THR A 738 -5.00 26.67 34.00
N THR A 739 -5.64 25.82 33.18
CA THR A 739 -6.71 24.89 33.59
C THR A 739 -6.36 23.45 33.20
N ILE A 740 -7.03 22.47 33.83
CA ILE A 740 -6.88 21.05 33.53
C ILE A 740 -8.16 20.51 32.86
N VAL A 741 -7.98 19.81 31.74
CA VAL A 741 -9.02 19.02 31.07
C VAL A 741 -8.84 17.55 31.42
N GLU A 742 -9.84 16.92 32.04
CA GLU A 742 -9.89 15.47 32.26
C GLU A 742 -10.57 14.79 31.04
N ILE A 743 -9.78 14.10 30.21
CA ILE A 743 -10.26 13.43 28.99
C ILE A 743 -10.38 11.93 29.25
N THR A 744 -11.61 11.39 29.22
CA THR A 744 -11.87 9.96 29.48
C THR A 744 -12.11 9.20 28.17
N VAL A 745 -11.35 8.13 27.96
CA VAL A 745 -11.55 7.16 26.87
C VAL A 745 -12.78 6.30 27.17
N LEU A 746 -13.78 6.29 26.29
CA LEU A 746 -14.99 5.52 26.50
C LEU A 746 -14.82 4.02 26.24
N GLN A 747 -15.72 3.22 26.81
CA GLN A 747 -15.77 1.78 26.54
C GLN A 747 -16.48 1.50 25.21
N PRO A 748 -15.92 0.64 24.32
CA PRO A 748 -16.53 0.28 23.04
C PRO A 748 -17.98 -0.24 23.13
N SER A 749 -18.34 -0.85 24.26
CA SER A 749 -19.69 -1.35 24.56
C SER A 749 -20.78 -0.26 24.61
N VAL A 750 -20.39 1.00 24.83
CA VAL A 750 -21.30 2.16 25.02
C VAL A 750 -21.41 3.00 23.74
N ILE A 751 -20.51 2.79 22.77
CA ILE A 751 -20.47 3.47 21.48
C ILE A 751 -21.33 2.67 20.48
N PRO A 752 -22.32 3.29 19.79
CA PRO A 752 -23.12 2.59 18.78
C PRO A 752 -22.30 2.23 17.55
N ARG A 753 -22.18 0.94 17.24
CA ARG A 753 -21.53 0.46 16.02
C ARG A 753 -22.57 0.29 14.91
N PHE A 754 -22.40 0.95 13.76
CA PHE A 754 -23.23 0.69 12.57
C PHE A 754 -23.06 -0.75 12.06
N THR A 755 -24.09 -1.30 11.41
CA THR A 755 -24.05 -2.63 10.79
C THR A 755 -23.23 -2.68 9.50
N GLN A 756 -23.06 -1.53 8.84
CA GLN A 756 -22.24 -1.30 7.64
C GLN A 756 -21.50 0.04 7.80
N GLU A 757 -20.25 0.16 7.34
CA GLU A 757 -19.51 1.44 7.31
C GLU A 757 -19.97 2.32 6.13
N ASP A 758 -20.21 1.69 4.98
CA ASP A 758 -20.78 2.31 3.77
C ASP A 758 -22.15 1.67 3.44
N TYR A 759 -23.16 2.49 3.24
CA TYR A 759 -24.48 2.08 2.73
C TYR A 759 -24.62 2.49 1.26
N ARG A 760 -25.08 1.57 0.41
CA ARG A 760 -25.41 1.82 -1.00
C ARG A 760 -26.86 1.34 -1.28
N PRO A 761 -27.88 2.18 -1.03
CA PRO A 761 -29.24 1.94 -1.53
C PRO A 761 -29.28 1.81 -3.06
N PRO A 762 -30.36 1.23 -3.63
CA PRO A 762 -30.62 1.35 -5.06
C PRO A 762 -30.83 2.81 -5.47
N PRO A 763 -30.63 3.16 -6.77
CA PRO A 763 -30.88 4.50 -7.27
C PRO A 763 -32.30 5.00 -6.99
N VAL A 764 -32.43 6.31 -6.82
CA VAL A 764 -33.69 6.99 -6.55
C VAL A 764 -34.09 7.81 -7.78
N SER A 765 -35.19 7.45 -8.44
CA SER A 765 -35.81 8.24 -9.52
C SER A 765 -35.95 9.71 -9.10
N GLU A 766 -35.56 10.64 -9.96
CA GLU A 766 -35.64 12.07 -9.65
C GLU A 766 -37.09 12.54 -9.42
N SER A 767 -38.02 11.91 -10.13
CA SER A 767 -39.47 12.08 -9.98
C SER A 767 -40.02 11.68 -8.59
N ALA A 768 -39.18 11.13 -7.70
CA ALA A 768 -39.59 10.64 -6.39
C ALA A 768 -40.21 11.74 -5.50
N PRO A 769 -41.44 11.55 -5.00
CA PRO A 769 -42.09 12.55 -4.16
C PRO A 769 -41.38 12.73 -2.82
N ILE A 770 -41.50 13.94 -2.26
CA ILE A 770 -40.96 14.30 -0.94
C ILE A 770 -41.53 13.34 0.13
N GLY A 771 -40.63 12.72 0.90
CA GLY A 771 -40.95 11.70 1.90
C GLY A 771 -40.68 10.25 1.45
N THR A 772 -40.21 10.04 0.22
CA THR A 772 -39.79 8.73 -0.29
C THR A 772 -38.65 8.17 0.56
N VAL A 773 -38.76 6.90 0.98
CA VAL A 773 -37.73 6.21 1.78
C VAL A 773 -36.60 5.76 0.88
N VAL A 774 -35.38 6.19 1.20
CA VAL A 774 -34.16 5.85 0.45
C VAL A 774 -33.45 4.64 1.07
N VAL A 775 -33.17 4.69 2.38
CA VAL A 775 -32.49 3.62 3.12
C VAL A 775 -32.88 3.63 4.59
N THR A 776 -32.69 2.52 5.29
CA THR A 776 -32.74 2.46 6.75
C THR A 776 -31.37 2.06 7.29
N VAL A 777 -30.69 2.98 7.98
CA VAL A 777 -29.38 2.72 8.58
C VAL A 777 -29.53 2.21 10.01
N THR A 778 -28.69 1.26 10.42
CA THR A 778 -28.85 0.56 11.70
C THR A 778 -27.54 0.47 12.46
N ALA A 779 -27.59 0.73 13.76
CA ALA A 779 -26.48 0.59 14.69
C ALA A 779 -26.90 -0.17 15.96
N ALA A 780 -25.91 -0.68 16.70
CA ALA A 780 -26.12 -1.42 17.94
C ALA A 780 -25.14 -0.98 19.04
N ALA A 781 -25.62 -0.89 20.28
CA ALA A 781 -24.87 -0.59 21.49
C ALA A 781 -25.45 -1.39 22.67
N ILE A 782 -24.63 -1.73 23.66
CA ILE A 782 -25.06 -2.59 24.77
C ILE A 782 -25.82 -1.74 25.81
N ASN A 783 -27.09 -2.07 26.04
CA ASN A 783 -27.99 -1.40 27.00
C ASN A 783 -28.20 0.11 26.76
N GLN A 784 -27.95 0.61 25.54
CA GLN A 784 -28.17 2.02 25.18
C GLN A 784 -29.34 2.18 24.20
N THR A 785 -30.01 3.33 24.26
CA THR A 785 -30.92 3.79 23.19
C THR A 785 -30.13 4.63 22.21
N ILE A 786 -30.30 4.41 20.91
CA ILE A 786 -29.51 5.09 19.86
C ILE A 786 -30.29 6.27 19.28
N VAL A 787 -29.57 7.34 18.94
CA VAL A 787 -30.08 8.54 18.28
C VAL A 787 -29.29 8.78 17.00
N TYR A 788 -29.97 8.87 15.85
CA TYR A 788 -29.33 9.06 14.54
C TYR A 788 -29.35 10.54 14.11
N SER A 789 -28.29 10.99 13.45
CA SER A 789 -28.20 12.31 12.83
C SER A 789 -27.41 12.27 11.50
N ILE A 790 -27.63 13.27 10.64
CA ILE A 790 -26.77 13.56 9.47
C ILE A 790 -25.79 14.65 9.90
N ILE A 791 -24.51 14.48 9.58
CA ILE A 791 -23.41 15.36 10.04
C ILE A 791 -22.68 16.10 8.91
N ALA A 792 -22.74 15.63 7.66
CA ALA A 792 -22.17 16.30 6.49
C ALA A 792 -22.82 15.80 5.17
N GLY A 793 -22.60 16.54 4.07
CA GLY A 793 -22.98 16.15 2.70
C GLY A 793 -24.46 16.41 2.34
N ASN A 794 -25.20 17.08 3.23
CA ASN A 794 -26.63 17.35 3.08
C ASN A 794 -26.95 18.82 3.38
N ASP A 795 -26.03 19.72 3.00
CA ASP A 795 -26.05 21.13 3.43
C ASP A 795 -27.23 21.90 2.80
N ALA A 796 -27.68 21.45 1.62
CA ALA A 796 -28.90 21.90 0.98
C ALA A 796 -30.19 21.31 1.60
N GLY A 797 -30.12 20.39 2.57
CA GLY A 797 -31.27 19.78 3.24
C GLY A 797 -32.15 18.92 2.34
N VAL A 798 -31.55 18.21 1.38
CA VAL A 798 -32.25 17.35 0.39
C VAL A 798 -32.81 16.09 1.04
N PHE A 799 -32.12 15.54 2.04
CA PHE A 799 -32.53 14.34 2.78
C PHE A 799 -32.82 14.63 4.25
N ARG A 800 -33.59 13.75 4.89
CA ARG A 800 -33.93 13.82 6.31
C ARG A 800 -33.89 12.43 6.94
N ILE A 801 -33.15 12.29 8.05
CA ILE A 801 -33.11 11.06 8.84
C ILE A 801 -34.11 11.10 10.00
N ASN A 802 -34.75 9.97 10.29
CA ASN A 802 -35.52 9.77 11.52
C ASN A 802 -34.58 9.41 12.67
N ASN A 803 -34.49 10.29 13.66
CA ASN A 803 -33.52 10.19 14.75
C ASN A 803 -33.70 8.98 15.69
N ARG A 804 -34.78 8.19 15.59
CA ARG A 804 -34.95 6.94 16.37
C ARG A 804 -34.92 5.66 15.55
N THR A 805 -35.22 5.72 14.26
CA THR A 805 -35.35 4.52 13.41
C THR A 805 -34.28 4.41 12.33
N GLY A 806 -33.47 5.45 12.11
CA GLY A 806 -32.44 5.46 11.07
C GLY A 806 -33.00 5.48 9.63
N VAL A 807 -34.31 5.65 9.46
CA VAL A 807 -34.93 5.77 8.13
C VAL A 807 -34.56 7.13 7.52
N ILE A 808 -33.94 7.12 6.35
CA ILE A 808 -33.59 8.30 5.56
C ILE A 808 -34.64 8.48 4.46
N THR A 809 -35.17 9.69 4.35
CA THR A 809 -36.21 10.07 3.38
C THR A 809 -35.81 11.29 2.56
N THR A 810 -36.33 11.41 1.34
CA THR A 810 -36.28 12.67 0.58
C THR A 810 -37.04 13.77 1.34
N ASN A 811 -36.49 14.98 1.33
CA ASN A 811 -37.02 16.19 1.98
C ASN A 811 -37.20 17.35 0.97
N LYS A 812 -36.61 17.21 -0.22
CA LYS A 812 -36.84 18.01 -1.43
C LYS A 812 -37.08 17.07 -2.61
N THR A 813 -37.45 17.63 -3.77
CA THR A 813 -37.33 16.94 -5.07
C THR A 813 -35.86 16.65 -5.37
N LEU A 814 -35.64 15.66 -6.23
CA LEU A 814 -34.35 15.34 -6.85
C LEU A 814 -34.39 15.80 -8.32
N ASP A 815 -33.23 15.85 -8.97
CA ASP A 815 -33.00 16.48 -10.28
C ASP A 815 -31.63 15.99 -10.77
N TYR A 816 -31.62 15.14 -11.81
CA TYR A 816 -30.45 14.41 -12.30
C TYR A 816 -29.49 15.35 -13.06
N GLU A 817 -30.00 16.39 -13.69
CA GLU A 817 -29.23 17.35 -14.50
C GLU A 817 -28.36 18.23 -13.62
N SER A 818 -28.80 18.54 -12.41
CA SER A 818 -27.99 19.27 -11.43
C SER A 818 -27.14 18.37 -10.52
N VAL A 819 -27.65 17.25 -9.98
CA VAL A 819 -26.90 16.41 -9.02
C VAL A 819 -27.20 14.91 -9.17
N LYS A 820 -26.26 14.19 -9.81
CA LYS A 820 -26.38 12.76 -10.12
C LYS A 820 -26.10 11.83 -8.93
N ASP A 821 -25.35 12.28 -7.92
CA ASP A 821 -25.02 11.50 -6.71
C ASP A 821 -24.79 12.34 -5.44
N TYR A 822 -25.00 11.73 -4.27
CA TYR A 822 -24.76 12.34 -2.95
C TYR A 822 -24.01 11.39 -1.99
N GLU A 823 -22.85 11.81 -1.45
CA GLU A 823 -22.24 11.21 -0.24
C GLU A 823 -22.74 11.95 1.01
N ILE A 824 -23.73 11.40 1.72
CA ILE A 824 -24.13 11.92 3.04
C ILE A 824 -23.41 11.15 4.15
N ARG A 825 -22.96 11.87 5.20
CA ARG A 825 -22.36 11.26 6.40
C ARG A 825 -23.31 11.31 7.56
N ILE A 826 -23.40 10.21 8.30
CA ILE A 826 -24.33 9.99 9.41
C ILE A 826 -23.58 9.60 10.68
N GLN A 827 -24.17 9.92 11.83
CA GLN A 827 -23.67 9.57 13.15
C GLN A 827 -24.78 8.92 14.00
N ALA A 828 -24.41 7.92 14.80
CA ALA A 828 -25.28 7.23 15.76
C ALA A 828 -24.75 7.42 17.19
N ASP A 829 -25.46 8.20 18.01
CA ASP A 829 -25.06 8.47 19.40
C ASP A 829 -25.94 7.75 20.41
N SER A 830 -25.38 7.32 21.53
CA SER A 830 -26.15 6.84 22.66
C SER A 830 -26.91 8.01 23.32
N LEU A 831 -28.19 7.81 23.65
CA LEU A 831 -29.12 8.82 24.19
C LEU A 831 -28.61 9.54 25.45
N LEU A 832 -27.69 8.91 26.19
CA LEU A 832 -26.97 9.51 27.31
C LEU A 832 -26.13 10.71 26.85
N PHE A 833 -25.30 10.51 25.83
CA PHE A 833 -24.36 11.50 25.27
C PHE A 833 -25.10 12.60 24.48
N PHE A 834 -26.13 12.22 23.72
CA PHE A 834 -26.99 13.19 23.03
C PHE A 834 -27.66 14.20 23.98
N ARG A 835 -27.84 13.85 25.26
CA ARG A 835 -28.40 14.75 26.29
C ARG A 835 -27.38 15.65 26.99
N SER A 836 -26.08 15.33 26.92
CA SER A 836 -25.01 16.10 27.56
C SER A 836 -24.28 17.03 26.59
N ASN A 837 -24.74 17.16 25.33
CA ASN A 837 -24.06 17.84 24.21
C ASN A 837 -22.64 17.32 23.87
N LEU A 838 -22.14 16.32 24.59
CA LEU A 838 -20.87 15.65 24.32
C LEU A 838 -21.05 14.68 23.15
N ARG A 839 -20.78 15.15 21.93
CA ARG A 839 -20.65 14.26 20.76
C ARG A 839 -19.33 13.52 20.86
N VAL A 840 -19.37 12.20 20.66
CA VAL A 840 -18.16 11.37 20.66
C VAL A 840 -17.99 10.79 19.25
N PRO A 841 -17.23 11.45 18.37
CA PRO A 841 -16.89 10.87 17.07
C PRO A 841 -15.97 9.65 17.26
N SER A 842 -16.42 8.52 16.73
CA SER A 842 -15.70 7.25 16.60
C SER A 842 -15.78 6.83 15.13
N ARG A 843 -14.85 5.99 14.67
CA ARG A 843 -15.04 5.33 13.37
C ARG A 843 -16.28 4.44 13.41
N THR A 844 -16.51 3.73 14.52
CA THR A 844 -17.63 2.77 14.62
C THR A 844 -19.02 3.40 14.62
N ASN A 845 -19.15 4.65 15.11
CA ASN A 845 -20.42 5.36 15.22
C ASN A 845 -20.69 6.39 14.11
N THR A 846 -19.83 6.43 13.08
CA THR A 846 -20.05 7.18 11.86
C THR A 846 -20.15 6.24 10.66
N ALA A 847 -20.91 6.62 9.65
CA ALA A 847 -21.05 5.86 8.41
C ALA A 847 -21.32 6.80 7.21
N LYS A 848 -21.10 6.29 6.00
CA LYS A 848 -21.47 6.96 4.74
C LYS A 848 -22.73 6.34 4.15
N VAL A 849 -23.51 7.14 3.43
CA VAL A 849 -24.56 6.66 2.53
C VAL A 849 -24.32 7.32 1.17
N PHE A 850 -24.17 6.50 0.13
CA PHE A 850 -24.07 6.96 -1.25
C PHE A 850 -25.46 6.82 -1.89
N ILE A 851 -26.04 7.93 -2.33
CA ILE A 851 -27.38 7.96 -2.94
C ILE A 851 -27.19 8.38 -4.40
N GLU A 852 -27.43 7.45 -5.32
CA GLU A 852 -27.41 7.67 -6.76
C GLU A 852 -28.80 8.11 -7.23
N VAL A 853 -28.89 9.12 -8.09
CA VAL A 853 -30.14 9.58 -8.71
C VAL A 853 -30.33 8.84 -10.04
N GLN A 854 -31.56 8.42 -10.33
CA GLN A 854 -31.93 7.79 -11.61
C GLN A 854 -32.59 8.82 -12.54
N ASP A 855 -31.95 8.94 -13.70
CA ASP A 855 -32.32 9.59 -14.97
C ASP A 855 -33.72 9.14 -15.48
N GLU A 856 -34.62 10.08 -15.74
CA GLU A 856 -35.92 9.89 -16.38
C GLU A 856 -36.12 10.91 -17.52
N ASN A 857 -36.80 10.52 -18.61
CA ASN A 857 -37.03 11.35 -19.80
C ASN A 857 -38.00 12.54 -19.51
N ASP A 858 -37.45 13.74 -19.36
CA ASP A 858 -38.13 14.96 -18.88
C ASP A 858 -37.81 16.21 -19.75
N HIS A 859 -36.68 16.22 -20.47
CA HIS A 859 -36.40 17.18 -21.55
C HIS A 859 -36.76 16.62 -22.94
N ALA A 860 -36.85 17.50 -23.93
CA ALA A 860 -37.23 17.15 -25.29
C ALA A 860 -36.18 17.67 -26.29
N PRO A 861 -35.85 16.90 -27.35
CA PRO A 861 -34.77 17.22 -28.26
C PRO A 861 -35.04 18.50 -29.05
N VAL A 862 -34.08 19.42 -29.10
CA VAL A 862 -34.22 20.76 -29.68
C VAL A 862 -33.43 20.90 -30.98
N PHE A 863 -34.09 21.30 -32.07
CA PHE A 863 -33.43 21.57 -33.36
C PHE A 863 -32.47 22.78 -33.30
N THR A 864 -31.29 22.64 -33.90
CA THR A 864 -30.30 23.73 -33.97
C THR A 864 -30.78 24.94 -34.79
N LYS A 865 -31.77 24.74 -35.68
CA LYS A 865 -32.33 25.78 -36.55
C LYS A 865 -33.84 25.58 -36.72
N SER A 866 -34.62 26.67 -36.67
CA SER A 866 -36.08 26.63 -36.89
C SER A 866 -36.50 26.52 -38.36
N LEU A 867 -35.59 26.87 -39.29
CA LEU A 867 -35.77 26.74 -40.73
C LEU A 867 -34.47 26.26 -41.40
N TYR A 868 -34.53 25.12 -42.09
CA TYR A 868 -33.46 24.64 -42.97
C TYR A 868 -33.79 24.93 -44.44
N LEU A 869 -32.81 25.42 -45.19
CA LEU A 869 -32.92 25.78 -46.61
C LEU A 869 -31.93 24.94 -47.42
N GLY A 870 -32.42 24.30 -48.49
CA GLY A 870 -31.57 23.54 -49.42
C GLY A 870 -32.05 23.66 -50.87
N GLY A 871 -31.24 23.16 -51.79
CA GLY A 871 -31.52 23.18 -53.22
C GLY A 871 -31.34 21.83 -53.88
N VAL A 872 -32.00 21.61 -55.01
CA VAL A 872 -31.90 20.38 -55.80
C VAL A 872 -31.95 20.71 -57.29
N THR A 873 -31.09 20.07 -58.10
CA THR A 873 -31.09 20.24 -59.55
C THR A 873 -32.23 19.48 -60.24
N GLU A 874 -32.70 19.97 -61.39
CA GLU A 874 -33.68 19.26 -62.22
C GLU A 874 -33.19 17.87 -62.70
N ASP A 875 -31.88 17.71 -62.86
CA ASP A 875 -31.20 16.46 -63.23
C ASP A 875 -30.65 15.67 -62.04
N ALA A 876 -30.96 16.08 -60.79
CA ALA A 876 -30.63 15.31 -59.61
C ALA A 876 -31.21 13.90 -59.68
N LYS A 877 -30.39 12.90 -59.35
CA LYS A 877 -30.81 11.50 -59.25
C LYS A 877 -31.59 11.29 -57.95
N THR A 878 -32.44 10.26 -57.92
CA THR A 878 -33.03 9.74 -56.68
C THR A 878 -31.94 9.32 -55.69
N PHE A 879 -32.23 9.42 -54.38
CA PHE A 879 -31.31 9.23 -53.25
C PHE A 879 -30.08 10.18 -53.18
N THR A 880 -30.10 11.33 -53.86
CA THR A 880 -29.14 12.40 -53.59
C THR A 880 -29.48 13.13 -52.28
N THR A 881 -28.50 13.34 -51.40
CA THR A 881 -28.65 14.14 -50.18
C THR A 881 -28.80 15.62 -50.53
N VAL A 882 -29.77 16.29 -49.90
CA VAL A 882 -30.12 17.70 -50.11
C VAL A 882 -29.60 18.56 -48.97
N LEU A 883 -29.85 18.14 -47.74
CA LEU A 883 -29.36 18.74 -46.49
C LEU A 883 -29.49 17.74 -45.34
N GLN A 884 -28.91 18.06 -44.19
CA GLN A 884 -29.06 17.32 -42.94
C GLN A 884 -29.61 18.25 -41.86
N VAL A 885 -30.46 17.72 -40.97
CA VAL A 885 -30.95 18.41 -39.78
C VAL A 885 -30.23 17.92 -38.53
N GLU A 886 -30.21 18.75 -37.48
CA GLU A 886 -29.42 18.55 -36.26
C GLU A 886 -30.29 18.87 -35.04
N VAL A 887 -30.16 18.10 -33.97
CA VAL A 887 -30.82 18.32 -32.68
C VAL A 887 -29.85 18.10 -31.53
N GLU A 888 -30.13 18.73 -30.39
CA GLU A 888 -29.41 18.59 -29.12
C GLU A 888 -30.43 18.25 -28.03
N ASP A 889 -30.03 17.45 -27.04
CA ASP A 889 -30.86 17.04 -25.91
C ASP A 889 -30.07 17.14 -24.59
N GLN A 890 -30.76 17.17 -23.46
CA GLN A 890 -30.14 17.29 -22.13
C GLN A 890 -30.10 15.95 -21.37
N ASP A 891 -31.12 15.12 -21.55
CA ASP A 891 -31.25 13.83 -20.87
C ASP A 891 -30.24 12.81 -21.42
N SER A 892 -29.80 11.86 -20.60
CA SER A 892 -28.64 11.01 -20.93
C SER A 892 -29.01 9.63 -21.48
N GLY A 893 -28.01 8.92 -22.02
CA GLY A 893 -28.17 7.55 -22.49
C GLY A 893 -29.13 7.39 -23.68
N ASN A 894 -30.23 6.67 -23.48
CA ASN A 894 -31.24 6.40 -24.53
C ASN A 894 -32.16 7.59 -24.80
N TYR A 895 -32.41 8.44 -23.79
CA TYR A 895 -33.34 9.55 -23.90
C TYR A 895 -32.83 10.60 -24.90
N SER A 896 -31.54 10.93 -24.83
CA SER A 896 -30.77 11.67 -25.85
C SER A 896 -30.86 11.16 -27.32
N ILE A 897 -31.40 9.97 -27.59
CA ILE A 897 -31.39 9.36 -28.94
C ILE A 897 -32.68 9.68 -29.71
N SER A 898 -32.61 10.76 -30.49
CA SER A 898 -33.67 11.19 -31.40
C SER A 898 -33.86 10.33 -32.65
N GLN A 899 -35.13 9.99 -32.96
CA GLN A 899 -35.57 9.52 -34.28
C GLN A 899 -36.21 10.67 -35.09
N PHE A 900 -35.90 10.77 -36.38
CA PHE A 900 -36.38 11.80 -37.30
C PHE A 900 -37.49 11.31 -38.25
N ARG A 901 -38.53 12.12 -38.45
CA ARG A 901 -39.62 11.85 -39.40
C ARG A 901 -40.05 13.09 -40.19
N LEU A 902 -40.50 12.90 -41.44
CA LEU A 902 -41.01 13.96 -42.32
C LEU A 902 -42.54 14.04 -42.30
N ILE A 903 -43.07 15.26 -42.25
CA ILE A 903 -44.47 15.59 -42.52
C ILE A 903 -44.54 16.41 -43.82
N ILE A 904 -44.95 15.74 -44.90
CA ILE A 904 -45.05 16.32 -46.25
C ILE A 904 -46.53 16.70 -46.53
N PRO A 905 -46.84 17.95 -46.90
CA PRO A 905 -48.19 18.34 -47.31
C PRO A 905 -48.64 17.61 -48.58
N PRO A 906 -49.91 17.17 -48.68
CA PRO A 906 -50.39 16.35 -49.80
C PRO A 906 -50.28 17.09 -51.15
N THR A 907 -49.44 16.57 -52.05
CA THR A 907 -49.22 17.12 -53.39
C THR A 907 -50.27 16.62 -54.38
N LYS A 908 -50.51 17.40 -55.46
CA LYS A 908 -51.58 17.11 -56.44
C LYS A 908 -51.35 15.83 -57.26
N ASP A 909 -50.12 15.36 -57.36
CA ASP A 909 -49.71 14.24 -58.20
C ASP A 909 -49.40 12.95 -57.41
N GLY A 910 -49.63 12.96 -56.08
CA GLY A 910 -49.54 11.76 -55.24
C GLY A 910 -48.15 11.11 -55.19
N LYS A 911 -47.09 11.91 -55.32
CA LYS A 911 -45.70 11.46 -55.22
C LYS A 911 -44.95 12.32 -54.20
N ASP A 912 -44.40 11.65 -53.20
CA ASP A 912 -43.54 12.28 -52.20
C ASP A 912 -42.20 12.64 -52.82
N GLY A 913 -41.76 13.88 -52.63
CA GLY A 913 -40.55 14.41 -53.29
C GLY A 913 -39.25 14.02 -52.58
N PHE A 914 -39.31 13.75 -51.27
CA PHE A 914 -38.16 13.60 -50.39
C PHE A 914 -38.44 12.54 -49.32
N VAL A 915 -37.37 11.95 -48.79
CA VAL A 915 -37.35 11.06 -47.62
C VAL A 915 -36.27 11.52 -46.65
N ILE A 916 -36.34 11.11 -45.39
CA ILE A 916 -35.33 11.38 -44.35
C ILE A 916 -34.81 10.07 -43.79
N GLU A 917 -33.53 10.04 -43.43
CA GLU A 917 -32.93 8.91 -42.70
C GLU A 917 -33.19 9.05 -41.20
N GLU A 918 -33.86 8.03 -40.63
CA GLU A 918 -34.48 8.05 -39.30
C GLU A 918 -33.52 8.36 -38.14
N TYR A 919 -32.22 8.09 -38.28
CA TYR A 919 -31.23 8.27 -37.20
C TYR A 919 -30.07 9.23 -37.57
N THR A 920 -30.07 9.80 -38.78
CA THR A 920 -29.02 10.74 -39.23
C THR A 920 -29.56 12.13 -39.54
N GLY A 921 -30.87 12.29 -39.71
CA GLY A 921 -31.48 13.54 -40.12
C GLY A 921 -31.18 13.92 -41.58
N ALA A 922 -30.56 13.04 -42.37
CA ALA A 922 -30.18 13.32 -43.75
C ALA A 922 -31.40 13.23 -44.70
N ILE A 923 -31.72 14.34 -45.36
CA ILE A 923 -32.86 14.47 -46.27
C ILE A 923 -32.41 14.17 -47.70
N LYS A 924 -33.08 13.24 -48.37
CA LYS A 924 -32.72 12.72 -49.69
C LYS A 924 -33.87 12.82 -50.68
N THR A 925 -33.55 13.01 -51.96
CA THR A 925 -34.54 13.07 -53.06
C THR A 925 -35.21 11.71 -53.29
N ALA A 926 -36.54 11.68 -53.45
CA ALA A 926 -37.29 10.46 -53.81
C ALA A 926 -37.68 10.39 -55.29
N ILE A 927 -37.69 11.53 -56.01
CA ILE A 927 -38.02 11.65 -57.44
C ILE A 927 -36.97 12.48 -58.19
N THR A 928 -37.11 12.58 -59.52
CA THR A 928 -36.34 13.52 -60.37
C THR A 928 -37.20 14.74 -60.73
N PHE A 929 -36.60 15.94 -60.76
CA PHE A 929 -37.34 17.21 -60.77
C PHE A 929 -37.35 17.93 -62.14
N ARG A 930 -37.43 17.16 -63.24
CA ARG A 930 -37.36 17.68 -64.61
C ARG A 930 -38.49 18.65 -64.95
N ASN A 931 -38.13 19.80 -65.52
CA ASN A 931 -39.03 20.92 -65.88
C ASN A 931 -39.79 21.54 -64.68
N MET A 932 -39.25 21.41 -63.46
CA MET A 932 -39.80 21.99 -62.23
C MET A 932 -39.04 23.24 -61.74
N ARG A 933 -38.04 23.75 -62.48
CA ARG A 933 -37.27 24.97 -62.20
C ARG A 933 -38.09 26.10 -61.54
N ARG A 934 -37.60 26.64 -60.41
CA ARG A 934 -38.23 27.68 -59.56
C ARG A 934 -39.52 27.26 -58.83
N SER A 935 -39.86 25.96 -58.87
CA SER A 935 -40.72 25.35 -57.85
C SER A 935 -39.94 25.18 -56.55
N TYR A 936 -40.66 25.12 -55.43
CA TYR A 936 -40.10 24.76 -54.14
C TYR A 936 -41.06 23.86 -53.38
N TYR A 937 -40.51 23.06 -52.48
CA TYR A 937 -41.24 22.19 -51.57
C TYR A 937 -41.01 22.69 -50.15
N LYS A 938 -42.09 22.73 -49.36
CA LYS A 938 -42.03 23.03 -47.92
C LYS A 938 -42.68 21.89 -47.16
N PHE A 939 -42.00 21.42 -46.12
CA PHE A 939 -42.42 20.34 -45.24
C PHE A 939 -41.83 20.56 -43.85
N GLU A 940 -42.28 19.77 -42.87
CA GLU A 940 -41.79 19.82 -41.49
C GLU A 940 -41.05 18.53 -41.16
N VAL A 941 -39.98 18.65 -40.37
CA VAL A 941 -39.29 17.50 -39.76
C VAL A 941 -39.60 17.53 -38.28
N ILE A 942 -39.92 16.36 -37.73
CA ILE A 942 -40.05 16.13 -36.29
C ILE A 942 -38.88 15.26 -35.83
N ALA A 943 -38.30 15.61 -34.69
CA ALA A 943 -37.42 14.76 -33.90
C ALA A 943 -38.17 14.31 -32.63
N THR A 944 -37.85 13.12 -32.14
CA THR A 944 -38.56 12.47 -31.02
C THR A 944 -37.57 11.56 -30.30
N ASP A 945 -37.35 11.79 -29.01
CA ASP A 945 -36.44 11.07 -28.10
C ASP A 945 -36.80 9.58 -27.91
N ASN A 946 -35.93 8.87 -27.22
CA ASN A 946 -36.05 7.46 -26.87
C ASN A 946 -36.43 6.56 -28.07
N TYR A 947 -35.74 6.76 -29.21
CA TYR A 947 -36.02 6.08 -30.49
C TYR A 947 -37.43 6.34 -31.08
N GLY A 948 -38.09 7.42 -30.68
CA GLY A 948 -39.33 7.90 -31.29
C GLY A 948 -40.60 7.70 -30.47
N THR A 949 -40.53 7.52 -29.14
CA THR A 949 -41.68 7.13 -28.31
C THR A 949 -42.37 8.24 -27.54
N GLU A 950 -41.67 9.29 -27.10
CA GLU A 950 -42.15 10.14 -25.99
C GLU A 950 -42.24 11.64 -26.33
N LEU A 951 -41.23 12.45 -26.02
CA LEU A 951 -41.28 13.90 -26.22
C LEU A 951 -40.84 14.23 -27.66
N SER A 952 -41.12 15.46 -28.13
CA SER A 952 -40.82 15.80 -29.54
C SER A 952 -40.83 17.29 -29.82
N SER A 953 -40.02 17.70 -30.80
CA SER A 953 -39.99 19.04 -31.36
C SER A 953 -40.10 19.02 -32.89
N SER A 954 -40.15 20.19 -33.52
CA SER A 954 -40.28 20.29 -34.98
C SER A 954 -39.53 21.50 -35.57
N ALA A 955 -39.01 21.33 -36.78
CA ALA A 955 -38.38 22.37 -37.57
C ALA A 955 -38.94 22.39 -39.00
N GLN A 956 -38.97 23.57 -39.63
CA GLN A 956 -39.42 23.72 -41.01
C GLN A 956 -38.27 23.51 -41.99
N VAL A 957 -38.57 22.90 -43.14
CA VAL A 957 -37.59 22.67 -44.19
C VAL A 957 -38.15 23.11 -45.53
N VAL A 958 -37.32 23.79 -46.33
CA VAL A 958 -37.65 24.27 -47.68
C VAL A 958 -36.57 23.85 -48.67
N VAL A 959 -36.99 23.24 -49.77
CA VAL A 959 -36.12 22.81 -50.88
C VAL A 959 -36.54 23.47 -52.19
N SER A 960 -35.64 24.24 -52.82
CA SER A 960 -35.88 24.92 -54.11
C SER A 960 -35.29 24.12 -55.29
N VAL A 961 -36.05 23.99 -56.39
CA VAL A 961 -35.59 23.32 -57.61
C VAL A 961 -34.86 24.30 -58.54
N VAL A 962 -33.65 23.95 -58.96
CA VAL A 962 -32.73 24.80 -59.75
C VAL A 962 -32.18 24.11 -61.01
N ASN A 963 -31.63 24.91 -61.93
CA ASN A 963 -30.96 24.47 -63.16
C ASN A 963 -29.84 25.50 -63.46
N GLU A 964 -28.86 25.17 -64.31
CA GLU A 964 -27.75 26.05 -64.76
C GLU A 964 -28.20 27.47 -65.12
N LEU A 965 -29.43 27.63 -65.64
CA LEU A 965 -29.99 28.93 -66.00
C LEU A 965 -30.22 29.90 -64.82
N ASP A 966 -30.22 29.41 -63.58
CA ASP A 966 -30.19 30.22 -62.34
C ASP A 966 -28.83 30.18 -61.62
N MET A 967 -27.85 29.41 -62.11
CA MET A 967 -26.51 29.28 -61.52
C MET A 967 -25.48 30.26 -62.14
N GLN A 968 -24.32 30.32 -61.50
CA GLN A 968 -23.11 30.96 -62.01
C GLN A 968 -21.88 30.06 -61.84
N VAL A 969 -20.84 30.34 -62.62
CA VAL A 969 -19.54 29.69 -62.50
C VAL A 969 -18.54 30.66 -61.89
N ILE A 970 -18.07 30.38 -60.67
CA ILE A 970 -16.97 31.10 -60.04
C ILE A 970 -15.66 30.42 -60.47
N VAL A 971 -14.74 31.17 -61.07
CA VAL A 971 -13.48 30.64 -61.62
C VAL A 971 -12.33 30.92 -60.67
N SER A 972 -11.63 29.87 -60.22
CA SER A 972 -10.46 29.99 -59.34
C SER A 972 -9.18 29.48 -60.01
N ASN A 973 -8.03 30.04 -59.67
CA ASN A 973 -6.74 29.64 -60.25
C ASN A 973 -6.05 28.46 -59.53
N VAL A 974 -6.73 27.79 -58.58
CA VAL A 974 -6.22 26.62 -57.85
C VAL A 974 -6.90 25.32 -58.32
N PRO A 975 -6.30 24.13 -58.06
CA PRO A 975 -6.90 22.84 -58.43
C PRO A 975 -8.17 22.50 -57.64
N PRO A 976 -9.13 21.75 -58.22
CA PRO A 976 -10.43 21.45 -57.60
C PRO A 976 -10.36 20.79 -56.21
N THR A 977 -9.35 19.94 -55.98
CA THR A 977 -9.16 19.21 -54.73
C THR A 977 -8.92 20.11 -53.52
N LEU A 978 -8.23 21.23 -53.69
CA LEU A 978 -7.99 22.20 -52.62
C LEU A 978 -9.28 22.96 -52.26
N VAL A 979 -10.16 23.16 -53.24
CA VAL A 979 -11.42 23.89 -53.05
C VAL A 979 -12.48 23.00 -52.38
N GLU A 980 -12.58 21.72 -52.75
CA GLU A 980 -13.49 20.77 -52.09
C GLU A 980 -13.09 20.54 -50.61
N GLN A 981 -11.79 20.57 -50.29
CA GLN A 981 -11.29 20.51 -48.91
C GLN A 981 -11.67 21.72 -48.03
N ASN A 982 -11.96 22.87 -48.64
CA ASN A 982 -12.26 24.14 -47.94
C ASN A 982 -13.66 24.67 -48.31
N LYS A 983 -14.55 23.76 -48.69
CA LYS A 983 -15.85 24.05 -49.30
C LYS A 983 -16.81 24.75 -48.34
N ASP A 984 -16.89 24.31 -47.10
CA ASP A 984 -17.85 24.86 -46.12
C ASP A 984 -17.42 26.25 -45.65
N GLN A 985 -16.12 26.50 -45.55
CA GLN A 985 -15.55 27.82 -45.29
C GLN A 985 -15.83 28.77 -46.45
N LEU A 986 -15.68 28.30 -47.71
CA LEU A 986 -16.06 29.08 -48.89
C LEU A 986 -17.56 29.37 -48.95
N ILE A 987 -18.41 28.38 -48.66
CA ILE A 987 -19.86 28.56 -48.57
C ILE A 987 -20.18 29.63 -47.53
N GLY A 988 -19.63 29.54 -46.31
CA GLY A 988 -19.86 30.54 -45.26
C GLY A 988 -19.42 31.96 -45.64
N ILE A 989 -18.28 32.11 -46.33
CA ILE A 989 -17.80 33.41 -46.82
C ILE A 989 -18.75 33.97 -47.90
N LEU A 990 -19.08 33.18 -48.92
CA LEU A 990 -20.00 33.59 -50.00
C LEU A 990 -21.41 33.88 -49.46
N GLU A 991 -21.90 33.04 -48.55
CA GLU A 991 -23.20 33.17 -47.89
C GLU A 991 -23.29 34.49 -47.11
N ARG A 992 -22.28 34.83 -46.31
CA ARG A 992 -22.22 36.11 -45.60
C ARG A 992 -22.32 37.31 -46.57
N TYR A 993 -21.56 37.31 -47.66
CA TYR A 993 -21.61 38.41 -48.65
C TYR A 993 -22.92 38.48 -49.46
N VAL A 994 -23.65 37.37 -49.59
CA VAL A 994 -25.01 37.39 -50.16
C VAL A 994 -26.04 37.81 -49.11
N GLN A 995 -25.86 37.45 -47.84
CA GLN A 995 -26.71 37.87 -46.71
C GLN A 995 -26.59 39.36 -46.38
N ASP A 996 -25.43 39.98 -46.64
CA ASP A 996 -25.25 41.45 -46.65
C ASP A 996 -26.21 42.16 -47.63
N GLN A 997 -26.80 41.45 -48.59
CA GLN A 997 -27.74 41.99 -49.58
C GLN A 997 -29.16 41.44 -49.41
N ILE A 998 -29.32 40.17 -49.04
CA ILE A 998 -30.59 39.48 -48.80
C ILE A 998 -30.46 38.66 -47.50
N PRO A 999 -30.84 39.22 -46.32
CA PRO A 999 -30.68 38.55 -45.03
C PRO A 999 -31.32 37.16 -44.99
N GLY A 1000 -30.56 36.16 -44.53
CA GLY A 1000 -30.98 34.76 -44.48
C GLY A 1000 -30.92 34.02 -45.82
N ALA A 1001 -30.42 34.63 -46.90
CA ALA A 1001 -30.15 33.91 -48.15
C ALA A 1001 -29.13 32.78 -47.94
N LYS A 1002 -29.44 31.58 -48.48
CA LYS A 1002 -28.56 30.40 -48.39
C LYS A 1002 -27.80 30.19 -49.68
N VAL A 1003 -26.47 30.20 -49.63
CA VAL A 1003 -25.61 29.83 -50.77
C VAL A 1003 -25.41 28.32 -50.80
N VAL A 1004 -25.43 27.74 -52.01
CA VAL A 1004 -25.21 26.31 -52.26
C VAL A 1004 -24.23 26.14 -53.43
N VAL A 1005 -23.24 25.27 -53.26
CA VAL A 1005 -22.28 24.87 -54.30
C VAL A 1005 -22.70 23.51 -54.85
N GLU A 1006 -23.15 23.47 -56.10
CA GLU A 1006 -23.64 22.25 -56.76
C GLU A 1006 -22.48 21.30 -57.11
N SER A 1007 -21.43 21.85 -57.72
CA SER A 1007 -20.30 21.07 -58.22
C SER A 1007 -19.02 21.88 -58.31
N ILE A 1008 -17.89 21.26 -58.00
CA ILE A 1008 -16.54 21.80 -58.19
C ILE A 1008 -15.83 20.91 -59.22
N GLY A 1009 -15.22 21.52 -60.24
CA GLY A 1009 -14.56 20.78 -61.33
C GLY A 1009 -13.39 21.53 -61.97
N PRO A 1010 -12.62 20.90 -62.87
CA PRO A 1010 -11.49 21.54 -63.56
C PRO A 1010 -11.99 22.67 -64.47
N ARG A 1011 -11.18 23.72 -64.69
CA ARG A 1011 -11.59 24.88 -65.49
C ARG A 1011 -11.72 24.52 -66.97
N ARG A 1012 -12.88 24.79 -67.57
CA ARG A 1012 -13.15 24.55 -69.01
C ARG A 1012 -12.93 25.81 -69.85
N HIS A 1013 -12.12 25.69 -70.91
CA HIS A 1013 -11.81 26.77 -71.86
C HIS A 1013 -11.62 26.26 -73.31
N GLY A 1014 -11.13 27.11 -74.21
CA GLY A 1014 -11.14 26.87 -75.66
C GLY A 1014 -12.47 27.22 -76.33
N ASP A 1015 -12.50 27.34 -77.66
CA ASP A 1015 -13.75 27.63 -78.39
C ASP A 1015 -14.67 26.39 -78.34
N GLY A 1016 -15.89 26.56 -77.82
CA GLY A 1016 -16.78 25.44 -77.47
C GLY A 1016 -16.48 24.77 -76.12
N PHE A 1017 -15.54 25.29 -75.32
CA PHE A 1017 -15.22 24.82 -73.95
C PHE A 1017 -14.76 23.36 -73.83
N GLN A 1018 -14.05 22.84 -74.84
CA GLN A 1018 -13.59 21.44 -74.90
C GLN A 1018 -12.24 21.17 -74.22
N GLU A 1019 -11.48 22.20 -73.83
CA GLU A 1019 -10.17 22.05 -73.20
C GLU A 1019 -10.27 22.19 -71.67
N GLU A 1020 -9.89 21.16 -70.92
CA GLU A 1020 -9.95 21.13 -69.45
C GLU A 1020 -8.58 21.41 -68.81
N ASP A 1021 -8.53 22.43 -67.94
CA ASP A 1021 -7.34 22.86 -67.20
C ASP A 1021 -7.47 22.49 -65.71
N TYR A 1022 -6.89 21.34 -65.35
CA TYR A 1022 -6.89 20.79 -64.00
C TYR A 1022 -6.03 21.57 -62.99
N SER A 1023 -5.26 22.58 -63.42
CA SER A 1023 -4.56 23.50 -62.50
C SER A 1023 -5.50 24.55 -61.90
N LYS A 1024 -6.73 24.66 -62.40
CA LYS A 1024 -7.73 25.69 -62.08
C LYS A 1024 -9.10 25.06 -61.85
N SER A 1025 -10.00 25.80 -61.22
CA SER A 1025 -11.33 25.32 -60.85
C SER A 1025 -12.46 26.17 -61.45
N ASP A 1026 -13.52 25.50 -61.89
CA ASP A 1026 -14.86 26.06 -62.06
C ASP A 1026 -15.75 25.55 -60.91
N LEU A 1027 -16.40 26.47 -60.19
CA LEU A 1027 -17.38 26.15 -59.16
C LEU A 1027 -18.77 26.57 -59.64
N MET A 1028 -19.74 25.66 -59.69
CA MET A 1028 -21.14 26.01 -59.94
C MET A 1028 -21.83 26.38 -58.64
N VAL A 1029 -22.31 27.63 -58.55
CA VAL A 1029 -22.88 28.21 -57.32
C VAL A 1029 -24.23 28.87 -57.63
N TYR A 1030 -25.18 28.71 -56.70
CA TYR A 1030 -26.43 29.44 -56.68
C TYR A 1030 -26.76 29.86 -55.24
N ALA A 1031 -27.79 30.70 -55.08
CA ALA A 1031 -28.27 31.15 -53.78
C ALA A 1031 -29.80 31.14 -53.75
N ILE A 1032 -30.38 30.78 -52.60
CA ILE A 1032 -31.82 30.71 -52.36
C ILE A 1032 -32.21 31.85 -51.43
N ASP A 1033 -33.22 32.63 -51.82
CA ASP A 1033 -33.82 33.66 -50.98
C ASP A 1033 -34.91 33.05 -50.07
N PRO A 1034 -34.85 33.24 -48.74
CA PRO A 1034 -35.86 32.73 -47.80
C PRO A 1034 -37.23 33.39 -47.94
N LEU A 1035 -37.30 34.63 -48.45
CA LEU A 1035 -38.54 35.39 -48.57
C LEU A 1035 -39.39 34.86 -49.73
N THR A 1036 -38.78 34.63 -50.90
CA THR A 1036 -39.47 34.04 -52.07
C THR A 1036 -39.37 32.52 -52.15
N ASN A 1037 -38.58 31.88 -51.29
CA ASN A 1037 -38.34 30.43 -51.22
C ASN A 1037 -37.79 29.86 -52.55
N ARG A 1038 -36.99 30.65 -53.27
CA ARG A 1038 -36.55 30.37 -54.65
C ARG A 1038 -35.11 30.80 -54.88
N ALA A 1039 -34.50 30.24 -55.93
CA ALA A 1039 -33.20 30.70 -56.40
C ALA A 1039 -33.23 32.18 -56.85
N ILE A 1040 -32.30 32.95 -56.30
CA ILE A 1040 -31.96 34.33 -56.70
C ILE A 1040 -31.50 34.31 -58.16
N SER A 1041 -31.83 35.33 -58.96
CA SER A 1041 -31.43 35.28 -60.38
C SER A 1041 -29.91 35.43 -60.51
N ARG A 1042 -29.33 34.67 -61.44
CA ARG A 1042 -27.88 34.72 -61.73
C ARG A 1042 -27.36 36.14 -61.98
N ASN A 1043 -28.20 37.05 -62.51
CA ASN A 1043 -27.83 38.43 -62.82
C ASN A 1043 -27.78 39.34 -61.59
N GLU A 1044 -28.48 38.98 -60.51
CA GLU A 1044 -28.44 39.65 -59.21
C GLU A 1044 -27.29 39.08 -58.38
N LEU A 1045 -27.20 37.75 -58.29
CA LEU A 1045 -26.08 37.06 -57.63
C LEU A 1045 -24.73 37.41 -58.28
N PHE A 1046 -24.68 37.68 -59.60
CA PHE A 1046 -23.48 38.21 -60.26
C PHE A 1046 -23.08 39.57 -59.68
N LYS A 1047 -24.01 40.52 -59.61
CA LYS A 1047 -23.75 41.87 -59.09
C LYS A 1047 -23.31 41.85 -57.62
N PHE A 1048 -23.89 40.97 -56.80
CA PHE A 1048 -23.55 40.85 -55.39
C PHE A 1048 -22.10 40.36 -55.21
N LEU A 1049 -21.65 39.39 -56.02
CA LEU A 1049 -20.33 38.78 -55.88
C LEU A 1049 -19.23 39.50 -56.67
N ASP A 1050 -19.49 39.94 -57.90
CA ASP A 1050 -18.51 40.62 -58.77
C ASP A 1050 -18.08 41.97 -58.17
N GLY A 1051 -19.03 42.77 -57.69
CA GLY A 1051 -18.78 44.03 -56.98
C GLY A 1051 -18.03 43.87 -55.64
N LYS A 1052 -17.85 42.63 -55.16
CA LYS A 1052 -17.15 42.27 -53.92
C LYS A 1052 -15.98 41.29 -54.11
N LEU A 1053 -15.61 41.00 -55.35
CA LEU A 1053 -14.61 39.98 -55.70
C LEU A 1053 -13.24 40.20 -55.04
N LEU A 1054 -12.87 41.44 -54.74
CA LEU A 1054 -11.63 41.80 -54.04
C LEU A 1054 -11.67 41.48 -52.53
N ASP A 1055 -12.81 41.74 -51.87
CA ASP A 1055 -13.02 41.45 -50.45
C ASP A 1055 -13.16 39.94 -50.23
N ILE A 1056 -13.94 39.26 -51.09
CA ILE A 1056 -14.09 37.79 -51.10
C ILE A 1056 -12.73 37.11 -51.25
N ASN A 1057 -11.89 37.58 -52.18
CA ASN A 1057 -10.54 37.04 -52.37
C ASN A 1057 -9.66 37.21 -51.13
N LYS A 1058 -9.71 38.37 -50.48
CA LYS A 1058 -8.93 38.64 -49.27
C LYS A 1058 -9.30 37.70 -48.13
N ASP A 1059 -10.59 37.52 -47.89
CA ASP A 1059 -11.09 36.70 -46.76
C ASP A 1059 -10.94 35.19 -47.03
N PHE A 1060 -10.96 34.76 -48.31
CA PHE A 1060 -10.72 33.36 -48.68
C PHE A 1060 -9.22 33.03 -48.93
N GLN A 1061 -8.34 34.04 -49.01
CA GLN A 1061 -6.90 33.89 -49.20
C GLN A 1061 -6.21 32.88 -48.25
N PRO A 1062 -6.54 32.79 -46.94
CA PRO A 1062 -5.90 31.84 -46.03
C PRO A 1062 -6.09 30.37 -46.42
N TYR A 1063 -7.21 30.05 -47.09
CA TYR A 1063 -7.60 28.70 -47.48
C TYR A 1063 -7.12 28.32 -48.90
N LEU A 1064 -6.69 29.31 -49.70
CA LEU A 1064 -6.25 29.13 -51.09
C LEU A 1064 -4.73 28.99 -51.27
N GLY A 1065 -3.93 29.19 -50.22
CA GLY A 1065 -2.47 29.08 -50.28
C GLY A 1065 -1.78 30.22 -51.05
N GLN A 1066 -0.47 30.09 -51.27
CA GLN A 1066 0.33 31.16 -51.91
C GLN A 1066 -0.03 31.34 -53.39
N GLY A 1067 -0.57 32.51 -53.73
CA GLY A 1067 -0.93 32.88 -55.11
C GLY A 1067 -2.29 32.36 -55.59
N GLY A 1068 -3.01 31.60 -54.76
CA GLY A 1068 -4.38 31.18 -55.04
C GLY A 1068 -5.38 32.33 -54.93
N ARG A 1069 -6.29 32.47 -55.88
CA ARG A 1069 -7.36 33.49 -55.93
C ARG A 1069 -8.47 33.11 -56.91
N ILE A 1070 -9.67 33.60 -56.63
CA ILE A 1070 -10.78 33.69 -57.59
C ILE A 1070 -10.39 34.72 -58.66
N LEU A 1071 -10.46 34.33 -59.93
CA LEU A 1071 -10.06 35.13 -61.09
C LEU A 1071 -11.19 36.00 -61.63
N GLU A 1072 -12.37 35.39 -61.83
CA GLU A 1072 -13.52 35.95 -62.53
C GLU A 1072 -14.78 35.18 -62.13
N ILE A 1073 -15.95 35.77 -62.36
CA ILE A 1073 -17.25 35.08 -62.28
C ILE A 1073 -17.86 35.11 -63.69
N ARG A 1074 -18.34 33.95 -64.17
CA ARG A 1074 -18.82 33.79 -65.55
C ARG A 1074 -20.16 33.05 -65.63
N THR A 1075 -20.84 33.22 -66.76
CA THR A 1075 -22.09 32.48 -67.05
C THR A 1075 -21.78 31.06 -67.57
N PRO A 1076 -22.63 30.06 -67.27
CA PRO A 1076 -22.46 28.69 -67.79
C PRO A 1076 -22.43 28.60 -69.32
N SER A 1077 -21.69 27.62 -69.84
CA SER A 1077 -21.39 27.46 -71.28
C SER A 1077 -22.63 27.27 -72.16
N VAL A 1078 -23.67 26.58 -71.66
CA VAL A 1078 -24.96 26.38 -72.35
C VAL A 1078 -25.60 27.72 -72.72
N VAL A 1079 -25.48 28.74 -71.86
CA VAL A 1079 -26.04 30.08 -72.09
C VAL A 1079 -25.32 30.80 -73.24
N ALA A 1080 -23.99 30.69 -73.29
CA ALA A 1080 -23.17 31.37 -74.30
C ALA A 1080 -23.43 30.84 -75.72
N ASN A 1081 -23.62 29.52 -75.87
CA ASN A 1081 -23.97 28.90 -77.15
C ASN A 1081 -25.37 29.33 -77.62
N VAL A 1082 -26.35 29.40 -76.72
CA VAL A 1082 -27.70 29.92 -77.05
C VAL A 1082 -27.64 31.39 -77.47
N GLN A 1083 -26.77 32.22 -76.89
CA GLN A 1083 -26.56 33.59 -77.36
C GLN A 1083 -25.89 33.66 -78.74
N LYS A 1084 -24.81 32.91 -79.00
CA LYS A 1084 -24.18 32.83 -80.33
C LYS A 1084 -25.19 32.38 -81.40
N GLN A 1085 -26.11 31.46 -81.09
CA GLN A 1085 -27.18 31.05 -82.02
C GLN A 1085 -28.27 32.11 -82.20
N ALA A 1086 -28.79 32.71 -81.12
CA ALA A 1086 -29.82 33.75 -81.20
C ALA A 1086 -29.36 34.97 -82.01
N GLN A 1087 -28.08 35.35 -81.88
CA GLN A 1087 -27.51 36.49 -82.61
C GLN A 1087 -27.34 36.23 -84.12
N ALA A 1088 -27.31 34.97 -84.55
CA ALA A 1088 -27.32 34.58 -85.97
C ALA A 1088 -28.73 34.55 -86.58
N VAL A 1089 -29.77 34.28 -85.78
CA VAL A 1089 -31.18 34.22 -86.24
C VAL A 1089 -31.79 35.61 -86.47
N GLY A 1090 -31.38 36.62 -85.68
CA GLY A 1090 -31.96 37.97 -85.72
C GLY A 1090 -31.90 38.70 -87.08
N TYR A 1091 -31.01 38.29 -87.99
CA TYR A 1091 -30.93 38.86 -89.35
C TYR A 1091 -31.97 38.30 -90.34
N THR A 1092 -32.61 37.16 -90.06
CA THR A 1092 -33.57 36.53 -90.97
C THR A 1092 -35.03 36.76 -90.55
N GLU A 1093 -35.33 36.84 -89.26
CA GLU A 1093 -36.70 37.06 -88.76
C GLU A 1093 -37.23 38.47 -89.08
N GLY A 1094 -36.38 39.50 -89.10
CA GLY A 1094 -36.78 40.88 -89.40
C GLY A 1094 -37.40 41.05 -90.80
N ALA A 1095 -36.94 40.27 -91.78
CA ALA A 1095 -37.50 40.28 -93.13
C ALA A 1095 -38.87 39.58 -93.22
N LEU A 1096 -39.07 38.51 -92.44
CA LEU A 1096 -40.33 37.75 -92.37
C LEU A 1096 -41.43 38.52 -91.62
N LEU A 1097 -41.09 39.23 -90.55
CA LEU A 1097 -42.02 40.06 -89.79
C LEU A 1097 -42.59 41.22 -90.63
N ALA A 1098 -41.76 41.86 -91.45
CA ALA A 1098 -42.20 42.89 -92.38
C ALA A 1098 -43.22 42.37 -93.41
N LEU A 1099 -43.01 41.14 -93.92
CA LEU A 1099 -43.93 40.50 -94.87
C LEU A 1099 -45.28 40.13 -94.21
N ALA A 1100 -45.25 39.64 -92.97
CA ALA A 1100 -46.45 39.24 -92.23
C ALA A 1100 -47.38 40.44 -91.92
N ILE A 1101 -46.82 41.59 -91.55
CA ILE A 1101 -47.60 42.81 -91.23
C ILE A 1101 -48.42 43.29 -92.45
N ILE A 1102 -47.85 43.22 -93.66
CA ILE A 1102 -48.52 43.60 -94.90
C ILE A 1102 -49.71 42.67 -95.19
N ILE A 1103 -49.56 41.37 -94.95
CA ILE A 1103 -50.64 40.38 -95.14
C ILE A 1103 -51.78 40.60 -94.13
N ILE A 1104 -51.46 40.87 -92.86
CA ILE A 1104 -52.45 41.07 -91.80
C ILE A 1104 -53.30 42.33 -92.05
N LEU A 1105 -52.68 43.44 -92.50
CA LEU A 1105 -53.41 44.68 -92.81
C LEU A 1105 -54.46 44.51 -93.93
N CYS A 1106 -54.25 43.61 -94.88
CA CYS A 1106 -55.19 43.34 -95.97
C CYS A 1106 -56.43 42.52 -95.53
N CYS A 1107 -56.32 41.70 -94.48
CA CYS A 1107 -57.36 40.73 -94.10
C CYS A 1107 -58.38 41.26 -93.06
N LEU A 1108 -58.03 42.31 -92.31
CA LEU A 1108 -58.86 42.85 -91.23
C LEU A 1108 -60.29 43.29 -91.64
N PRO A 1109 -60.55 43.87 -92.83
CA PRO A 1109 -61.91 44.27 -93.23
C PRO A 1109 -62.88 43.10 -93.40
N ALA A 1110 -62.40 41.92 -93.80
CA ALA A 1110 -63.25 40.77 -94.11
C ALA A 1110 -63.80 40.08 -92.84
N ILE A 1111 -62.98 40.01 -91.78
CA ILE A 1111 -63.33 39.30 -90.54
C ILE A 1111 -64.43 40.03 -89.76
N LEU A 1112 -64.42 41.38 -89.80
CA LEU A 1112 -65.41 42.22 -89.12
C LEU A 1112 -66.86 41.99 -89.61
N ILE A 1113 -67.04 41.70 -90.90
CA ILE A 1113 -68.38 41.48 -91.50
C ILE A 1113 -68.99 40.16 -91.02
N VAL A 1114 -68.19 39.10 -90.89
CA VAL A 1114 -68.65 37.78 -90.41
C VAL A 1114 -69.07 37.85 -88.94
N MET A 1115 -68.37 38.63 -88.12
CA MET A 1115 -68.63 38.70 -86.68
C MET A 1115 -69.98 39.35 -86.34
N VAL A 1116 -70.47 40.26 -87.18
CA VAL A 1116 -71.79 40.92 -87.01
C VAL A 1116 -72.94 39.93 -87.25
N THR A 1117 -72.85 39.11 -88.30
CA THR A 1117 -73.95 38.17 -88.65
C THR A 1117 -74.10 37.03 -87.65
N TYR A 1118 -73.03 36.61 -86.98
CA TYR A 1118 -73.07 35.56 -85.96
C TYR A 1118 -73.87 35.97 -84.71
N ARG A 1119 -73.87 37.26 -84.35
CA ARG A 1119 -74.44 37.76 -83.09
C ARG A 1119 -75.97 37.81 -83.06
N GLN A 1120 -76.65 37.55 -84.17
CA GLN A 1120 -78.11 37.71 -84.31
C GLN A 1120 -78.90 36.39 -84.22
N ARG A 1121 -78.25 35.23 -84.12
CA ARG A 1121 -78.92 33.90 -84.22
C ARG A 1121 -79.00 33.09 -82.92
N GLN A 1122 -78.62 33.67 -81.77
CA GLN A 1122 -78.45 32.94 -80.51
C GLN A 1122 -79.58 33.20 -79.47
N ALA A 1123 -80.74 33.74 -79.90
CA ALA A 1123 -81.71 34.38 -79.01
C ALA A 1123 -83.04 33.62 -78.75
N GLU A 1124 -83.33 32.47 -79.39
CA GLU A 1124 -84.70 31.93 -79.45
C GLU A 1124 -84.96 30.52 -78.85
N CYS A 1125 -83.95 29.72 -78.49
CA CYS A 1125 -84.17 28.33 -78.05
C CYS A 1125 -83.69 28.03 -76.62
N ALA A 1126 -84.24 28.75 -75.63
CA ALA A 1126 -83.97 28.54 -74.20
C ALA A 1126 -85.26 28.42 -73.36
N LYS A 1127 -86.15 27.48 -73.70
CA LYS A 1127 -87.34 27.11 -72.90
C LYS A 1127 -87.63 25.61 -73.01
N THR A 1128 -88.01 25.00 -71.87
CA THR A 1128 -88.27 23.56 -71.66
C THR A 1128 -87.02 22.67 -71.81
N ALA A 1129 -86.88 21.53 -71.12
CA ALA A 1129 -87.78 20.86 -70.18
C ALA A 1129 -87.05 20.34 -68.91
N ARG A 1130 -87.82 20.04 -67.87
CA ARG A 1130 -87.44 19.38 -66.61
C ARG A 1130 -88.54 18.34 -66.33
N ILE A 1131 -88.23 17.19 -65.69
CA ILE A 1131 -89.13 16.20 -65.01
C ILE A 1131 -89.04 14.72 -65.52
N GLN A 1132 -88.47 13.86 -64.63
CA GLN A 1132 -88.84 12.48 -64.22
C GLN A 1132 -88.74 11.18 -65.09
N MET A 1133 -88.26 10.12 -64.40
CA MET A 1133 -88.84 8.75 -64.18
C MET A 1133 -88.26 7.44 -64.83
N ALA A 1134 -87.98 6.48 -63.93
CA ALA A 1134 -88.26 5.01 -63.95
C ALA A 1134 -87.43 3.96 -64.75
N LEU A 1135 -86.74 3.05 -64.01
CA LEU A 1135 -86.89 1.56 -63.89
C LEU A 1135 -87.28 0.67 -65.11
N PRO A 1136 -87.01 -0.67 -65.13
CA PRO A 1136 -85.82 -1.46 -64.69
C PRO A 1136 -85.48 -2.73 -65.57
N ALA A 1137 -84.55 -3.59 -65.09
CA ALA A 1137 -84.28 -5.02 -65.44
C ALA A 1137 -83.59 -5.37 -66.80
N GLY A 1138 -82.85 -6.49 -66.96
CA GLY A 1138 -82.31 -7.45 -65.96
C GLY A 1138 -81.87 -8.83 -66.53
N LYS A 1139 -81.14 -9.65 -65.73
CA LYS A 1139 -80.82 -11.11 -65.88
C LYS A 1139 -79.95 -11.58 -67.08
N SER A 1140 -79.26 -12.73 -67.10
CA SER A 1140 -78.67 -13.64 -66.06
C SER A 1140 -78.00 -14.88 -66.71
N THR A 1141 -76.89 -15.43 -66.18
CA THR A 1141 -76.57 -16.89 -66.16
C THR A 1141 -75.37 -17.23 -65.26
N SER A 1142 -75.21 -18.51 -64.90
CA SER A 1142 -74.17 -19.09 -64.02
C SER A 1142 -72.92 -19.59 -64.78
N GLY A 1143 -71.77 -19.70 -64.10
CA GLY A 1143 -70.57 -20.36 -64.62
C GLY A 1143 -70.49 -21.88 -64.31
N PRO A 1144 -69.41 -22.53 -64.75
CA PRO A 1144 -68.67 -23.50 -63.93
C PRO A 1144 -67.16 -23.13 -63.83
N ALA A 1145 -66.32 -24.06 -63.36
CA ALA A 1145 -64.97 -23.78 -62.85
C ALA A 1145 -63.84 -24.56 -63.56
N THR A 1146 -62.62 -24.43 -63.01
CA THR A 1146 -61.41 -25.27 -63.15
C THR A 1146 -60.60 -25.29 -64.48
N ASN A 1147 -59.40 -24.70 -64.36
CA ASN A 1147 -58.08 -25.31 -64.64
C ASN A 1147 -57.50 -25.51 -66.06
N LEU A 1148 -56.25 -25.05 -66.15
CA LEU A 1148 -55.06 -25.64 -66.82
C LEU A 1148 -54.76 -25.38 -68.31
N TYR A 1149 -53.45 -25.56 -68.58
CA TYR A 1149 -52.67 -25.44 -69.82
C TYR A 1149 -52.54 -24.03 -70.44
N GLU A 1150 -51.37 -23.44 -70.71
CA GLU A 1150 -49.97 -23.93 -70.95
C GLU A 1150 -49.70 -24.46 -72.37
N GLU A 1151 -48.87 -23.68 -73.09
CA GLU A 1151 -48.01 -24.01 -74.24
C GLU A 1151 -48.53 -24.46 -75.63
N LEU A 1152 -47.69 -24.10 -76.62
CA LEU A 1152 -47.50 -24.66 -77.98
C LEU A 1152 -48.64 -24.53 -79.03
N GLY A 1153 -48.41 -23.94 -80.23
CA GLY A 1153 -47.26 -23.13 -80.65
C GLY A 1153 -47.03 -22.96 -82.16
N ASP A 1154 -45.87 -22.35 -82.44
CA ASP A 1154 -44.95 -22.60 -83.56
C ASP A 1154 -44.98 -21.74 -84.85
N ASN A 1155 -43.75 -21.46 -85.35
CA ASN A 1155 -43.32 -21.04 -86.71
C ASN A 1155 -43.64 -19.63 -87.29
N THR A 1156 -42.69 -18.85 -87.86
CA THR A 1156 -41.20 -18.90 -87.81
C THR A 1156 -40.49 -17.59 -88.30
N MET A 1157 -39.18 -17.47 -87.99
CA MET A 1157 -38.06 -16.86 -88.78
C MET A 1157 -37.61 -15.37 -88.63
N ARG A 1158 -36.39 -15.23 -88.04
CA ARG A 1158 -35.28 -14.24 -88.27
C ARG A 1158 -35.52 -12.76 -87.88
N GLY A 1159 -34.65 -12.05 -87.12
CA GLY A 1159 -33.26 -12.28 -86.64
C GLY A 1159 -32.20 -11.65 -87.58
N TYR A 1160 -31.11 -10.97 -87.17
CA TYR A 1160 -30.30 -10.86 -85.93
C TYR A 1160 -30.25 -9.37 -85.42
N GLY A 1161 -29.42 -8.81 -84.50
CA GLY A 1161 -28.23 -9.15 -83.67
C GLY A 1161 -27.27 -7.91 -83.57
N GLN A 1162 -26.12 -7.86 -82.88
CA GLN A 1162 -25.46 -8.74 -81.89
C GLN A 1162 -24.24 -7.99 -81.24
N GLN A 1163 -24.02 -8.12 -79.92
CA GLN A 1163 -22.75 -7.98 -79.13
C GLN A 1163 -21.86 -6.70 -79.28
N GLU A 1164 -20.90 -6.43 -78.39
CA GLU A 1164 -20.30 -7.24 -77.31
C GLU A 1164 -20.22 -6.47 -75.97
#